data_AF-A0A6N9PWB9-F1
#
_entry.id   AF-A0A6N9PWB9-F1
#
_cell.length_a   1.000
_cell.length_b   1.000
_cell.length_c   1.000
_cell.angle_alpha   90.00
_cell.angle_beta   90.00
_cell.angle_gamma   90.00
#
_symmetry.space_group_name_H-M   'P 1'
#
loop_
_entity.id
_entity.type
_entity.pdbx_description
1 polymer ?
#
loop_
_entity_poly.entity_id
_entity_poly.type
_entity_poly.pdbx_seq_one_letter_code
_entity_poly.pdbx_strand_id
1 'polypeptide(L)'
;NLRGLKFMNKSKFLKKSLAAVLAVLMIVAMIPLSAAAASAPKVYLDSQQIDFAGGASQSVTVDNNTPKLTWDSQAKTKLVAVNAKGDEDEVDDTAGIANLPLADYPVADDVYTVTLRLYEESEEGGWQENPAEYTLLVTVKEADVDLDATIKEVTGIPEMVSYSITDDKITIIVAFDEDVPTAIASPLSTHATASAIFVPSSKKVDGTNGTVTYAVSPSKKVTVTAPNAEKVYDVEIKNQTGFATFSVPDQIGDAEIKDKVTNSGDPTVKVKVKKGTNFDKIVPTFTLGETVEKVTTYKGATANGSGSSVDNDEIDVVSGKTELKFDNSGSAKTFNVYLKGVTTPVKVKVTVEETDEAEGAELKSIQVGEKARATVTGKDVTVNMGVNTDYSVNVDIVVEASKGATVSIPSQNVTLTQNANVDTIFETTGKPVNISGKKFTIRVVSEDEKTTNDYNITLVSASEVKTDLTDFSIKDTNDGKIYSATFNGLTGTINLPFSMKGGVTNGSGWTIYATPSAGATAFTNENPAKAIVNGTTTFDKLLVNGAAADTANGGFVEYYNVRVAADDLALGDTDTTRTYTIKLVFAQPKTGNLLLSGTAAVGTNNLSEVTENNTFKTEIGKVNTDDGEKDAVKLTLPHSVVEGMGATPTPVPAKIFFKTLKVSPEARVFGFAGGTANTTKVLANEIKQLDEKVLGPQGGINKIEFDADAYGAYNTTNKELTVAEAYTLYVVNEKTPIDANTDIAALNTAVTNKNAKVYYVYAVKADPEKSSALTSIKSVVDTNVTAKLSGGKITITVPASYALADGDSYSSTTHANITFTLNFAMSKLASMTDSTAGTPVALLSDNGKTKDDGTKLYVQLEADGTPKLHFAADDAEVTGNWVVTSEDGANSTKYPVSVKVAPAETGATIKSLKVGNSSASISGSTINLSLPFGTALNPIKLDITADKMAKVFINGNPYKATNNYSLNSDVTITVTSEDGKTTNVYTLKTTLGERFTDVPANAWFAEYVEKAVDAGIVLGQGNGTFNPYGNITREDFAMMTVRMLGVEVDENATVPFKDEASVS
;
A
#
# COMPACT_ATOMS: atom_id res chain seq x y z
N ASN A 1 -37.92 -9.13 -13.28
CA ASN A 1 -38.05 -10.57 -12.98
C ASN A 1 -38.08 -10.76 -11.48
N LEU A 2 -39.24 -11.18 -11.00
CA LEU A 2 -39.52 -11.59 -9.61
C LEU A 2 -38.68 -12.82 -9.23
N ARG A 3 -38.11 -12.84 -8.02
CA ARG A 3 -38.23 -13.92 -7.01
C ARG A 3 -37.18 -13.72 -5.92
N GLY A 4 -37.62 -13.75 -4.66
CA GLY A 4 -36.71 -13.84 -3.53
C GLY A 4 -37.17 -13.27 -2.18
N LEU A 5 -38.44 -12.92 -1.97
CA LEU A 5 -38.93 -12.66 -0.60
C LEU A 5 -39.01 -14.00 0.16
N LYS A 6 -38.03 -14.27 1.02
CA LYS A 6 -38.11 -15.31 2.04
C LYS A 6 -38.81 -14.71 3.27
N PHE A 7 -39.95 -15.31 3.62
CA PHE A 7 -40.81 -14.95 4.73
C PHE A 7 -40.04 -14.96 6.07
N MET A 8 -40.08 -13.84 6.80
CA MET A 8 -39.80 -13.84 8.25
C MET A 8 -40.87 -14.68 8.94
N ASN A 9 -40.44 -15.72 9.65
CA ASN A 9 -41.30 -16.50 10.54
C ASN A 9 -41.95 -15.54 11.56
N LYS A 10 -43.27 -15.40 11.47
CA LYS A 10 -44.06 -14.60 12.41
C LYS A 10 -43.90 -15.19 13.82
N SER A 11 -43.45 -14.33 14.74
CA SER A 11 -43.27 -14.63 16.15
C SER A 11 -44.48 -15.35 16.75
N LYS A 12 -44.23 -16.52 17.35
CA LYS A 12 -45.23 -17.33 18.08
C LYS A 12 -45.84 -16.57 19.28
N PHE A 13 -45.20 -15.48 19.73
CA PHE A 13 -45.61 -14.72 20.91
C PHE A 13 -46.98 -14.06 20.79
N LEU A 14 -47.35 -13.55 19.60
CA LEU A 14 -48.60 -12.80 19.42
C LEU A 14 -49.85 -13.68 19.31
N LYS A 15 -49.71 -14.98 19.01
CA LYS A 15 -50.86 -15.90 18.92
C LYS A 15 -51.22 -16.52 20.28
N LYS A 16 -50.24 -16.77 21.15
CA LYS A 16 -50.46 -17.38 22.46
C LYS A 16 -51.16 -16.42 23.44
N SER A 17 -50.85 -15.12 23.42
CA SER A 17 -51.45 -14.17 24.37
C SER A 17 -52.95 -13.91 24.14
N LEU A 18 -53.41 -13.90 22.89
CA LEU A 18 -54.84 -13.71 22.57
C LEU A 18 -55.67 -14.96 22.88
N ALA A 19 -55.10 -16.15 22.67
CA ALA A 19 -55.74 -17.43 23.01
C ALA A 19 -55.85 -17.64 24.52
N ALA A 20 -54.78 -17.33 25.28
CA ALA A 20 -54.79 -17.41 26.74
C ALA A 20 -55.87 -16.50 27.38
N VAL A 21 -56.04 -15.27 26.88
CA VAL A 21 -57.11 -14.37 27.33
C VAL A 21 -58.50 -14.91 26.99
N LEU A 22 -58.65 -15.55 25.83
CA LEU A 22 -59.92 -16.17 25.40
C LEU A 22 -60.26 -17.43 26.22
N ALA A 23 -59.25 -18.24 26.57
CA ALA A 23 -59.40 -19.42 27.42
C ALA A 23 -59.78 -19.04 28.86
N VAL A 24 -59.14 -18.01 29.43
CA VAL A 24 -59.54 -17.44 30.73
C VAL A 24 -60.98 -16.95 30.70
N LEU A 25 -61.42 -16.26 29.63
CA LEU A 25 -62.80 -15.80 29.48
C LEU A 25 -63.83 -16.94 29.35
N MET A 26 -63.46 -18.09 28.75
CA MET A 26 -64.35 -19.26 28.65
C MET A 26 -64.46 -20.02 29.99
N ILE A 27 -63.36 -20.16 30.73
CA ILE A 27 -63.33 -20.86 32.02
C ILE A 27 -64.13 -20.09 33.08
N VAL A 28 -64.06 -18.75 33.07
CA VAL A 28 -64.83 -17.89 33.98
C VAL A 28 -66.36 -18.05 33.82
N ALA A 29 -66.85 -18.52 32.66
CA ALA A 29 -68.28 -18.75 32.42
C ALA A 29 -68.81 -20.09 32.99
N MET A 30 -67.96 -21.00 33.45
CA MET A 30 -68.32 -22.31 34.00
C MET A 30 -68.17 -22.41 35.53
N ILE A 31 -67.87 -21.29 36.21
CA ILE A 31 -67.65 -21.27 37.66
C ILE A 31 -68.99 -21.47 38.41
N PRO A 32 -69.10 -22.43 39.34
CA PRO A 32 -70.29 -22.59 40.18
C PRO A 32 -70.50 -21.36 41.08
N LEU A 33 -71.73 -20.84 41.12
CA LEU A 33 -72.13 -19.64 41.88
C LEU A 33 -72.21 -19.82 43.42
N SER A 34 -71.58 -20.85 44.00
CA SER A 34 -71.81 -21.22 45.41
C SER A 34 -71.08 -20.34 46.44
N ALA A 35 -70.21 -19.41 46.03
CA ALA A 35 -69.46 -18.53 46.93
C ALA A 35 -70.34 -17.39 47.51
N ALA A 36 -71.39 -17.73 48.26
CA ALA A 36 -72.23 -16.77 48.97
C ALA A 36 -72.14 -17.00 50.49
N ALA A 37 -71.49 -16.05 51.17
CA ALA A 37 -71.49 -15.82 52.63
C ALA A 37 -70.61 -16.71 53.55
N ALA A 38 -69.33 -16.91 53.19
CA ALA A 38 -68.25 -17.34 54.10
C ALA A 38 -67.03 -16.38 53.95
N SER A 39 -66.19 -16.21 54.98
CA SER A 39 -65.00 -15.35 54.88
C SER A 39 -64.00 -15.92 53.87
N ALA A 40 -63.76 -15.18 52.77
CA ALA A 40 -62.89 -15.64 51.69
C ALA A 40 -61.50 -16.09 52.20
N PRO A 41 -60.95 -17.22 51.71
CA PRO A 41 -59.65 -17.70 52.13
C PRO A 41 -58.55 -16.80 51.57
N LYS A 42 -57.46 -16.65 52.33
CA LYS A 42 -56.21 -16.07 51.84
C LYS A 42 -55.24 -17.20 51.55
N VAL A 43 -54.77 -17.28 50.32
CA VAL A 43 -53.97 -18.40 49.80
C VAL A 43 -52.66 -17.87 49.23
N TYR A 44 -51.61 -18.69 49.20
CA TYR A 44 -50.30 -18.33 48.69
C TYR A 44 -49.77 -19.41 47.76
N LEU A 45 -49.23 -19.00 46.60
CA LEU A 45 -48.54 -19.87 45.65
C LEU A 45 -47.08 -19.42 45.49
N ASP A 46 -46.11 -20.24 45.87
CA ASP A 46 -44.68 -19.89 45.95
C ASP A 46 -44.44 -18.54 46.68
N SER A 47 -45.15 -18.33 47.79
CA SER A 47 -45.14 -17.09 48.60
C SER A 47 -45.84 -15.88 47.98
N GLN A 48 -46.42 -15.99 46.77
CA GLN A 48 -47.28 -14.94 46.21
C GLN A 48 -48.67 -15.00 46.83
N GLN A 49 -49.07 -13.95 47.55
CA GLN A 49 -50.39 -13.85 48.16
C GLN A 49 -51.50 -13.67 47.11
N ILE A 50 -52.55 -14.47 47.24
CA ILE A 50 -53.75 -14.44 46.41
C ILE A 50 -54.95 -14.17 47.33
N ASP A 51 -55.60 -13.02 47.12
CA ASP A 51 -56.75 -12.58 47.92
C ASP A 51 -58.05 -12.75 47.14
N PHE A 52 -58.91 -13.66 47.62
CA PHE A 52 -60.22 -13.93 47.02
C PHE A 52 -61.32 -12.94 47.47
N ALA A 53 -61.00 -11.91 48.27
CA ALA A 53 -61.94 -10.84 48.62
C ALA A 53 -62.50 -10.08 47.40
N GLY A 54 -61.79 -10.11 46.26
CA GLY A 54 -62.20 -9.46 45.00
C GLY A 54 -63.09 -10.31 44.08
N GLY A 55 -63.38 -11.57 44.41
CA GLY A 55 -64.19 -12.48 43.60
C GLY A 55 -63.75 -13.94 43.69
N ALA A 56 -64.61 -14.87 43.25
CA ALA A 56 -64.40 -16.31 43.37
C ALA A 56 -63.30 -16.91 42.45
N SER A 57 -62.66 -16.11 41.59
CA SER A 57 -61.59 -16.58 40.70
C SER A 57 -60.42 -15.60 40.64
N GLN A 58 -59.19 -16.11 40.68
CA GLN A 58 -57.94 -15.34 40.60
C GLN A 58 -56.92 -16.01 39.67
N SER A 59 -55.97 -15.24 39.13
CA SER A 59 -54.92 -15.76 38.23
C SER A 59 -53.51 -15.44 38.76
N VAL A 60 -52.57 -16.35 38.56
CA VAL A 60 -51.16 -16.24 38.99
C VAL A 60 -50.22 -16.87 37.96
N THR A 61 -48.99 -16.37 37.88
CA THR A 61 -47.94 -16.93 37.00
C THR A 61 -46.78 -17.43 37.87
N VAL A 62 -46.31 -18.63 37.58
CA VAL A 62 -45.22 -19.31 38.30
C VAL A 62 -44.07 -19.67 37.35
N ASP A 63 -42.86 -19.77 37.89
CA ASP A 63 -41.65 -20.06 37.10
C ASP A 63 -41.42 -21.56 36.87
N ASN A 64 -42.19 -22.44 37.53
CA ASN A 64 -42.03 -23.90 37.47
C ASN A 64 -43.40 -24.63 37.51
N ASN A 65 -43.40 -25.94 37.20
CA ASN A 65 -44.63 -26.74 37.09
C ASN A 65 -45.10 -27.40 38.42
N THR A 66 -44.41 -27.18 39.55
CA THR A 66 -44.74 -27.79 40.86
C THR A 66 -44.63 -26.78 42.01
N PRO A 67 -45.45 -25.71 42.01
CA PRO A 67 -45.38 -24.65 43.03
C PRO A 67 -45.90 -25.11 44.40
N LYS A 68 -45.50 -24.43 45.48
CA LYS A 68 -45.99 -24.64 46.85
C LYS A 68 -47.28 -23.85 47.11
N LEU A 69 -48.33 -24.52 47.62
CA LEU A 69 -49.63 -23.92 47.97
C LEU A 69 -49.83 -23.87 49.50
N THR A 70 -50.07 -22.71 50.10
CA THR A 70 -50.39 -22.55 51.55
C THR A 70 -51.58 -21.61 51.76
N TRP A 71 -52.16 -21.57 52.96
CA TRP A 71 -53.29 -20.68 53.27
C TRP A 71 -53.29 -20.17 54.72
N ASP A 72 -54.01 -19.07 54.98
CA ASP A 72 -54.26 -18.56 56.32
C ASP A 72 -55.49 -19.27 56.92
N SER A 73 -55.28 -20.27 57.79
CA SER A 73 -56.38 -21.04 58.37
C SER A 73 -57.27 -20.21 59.30
N GLN A 74 -58.56 -20.55 59.34
CA GLN A 74 -59.56 -19.89 60.18
C GLN A 74 -60.16 -20.92 61.15
N ALA A 75 -60.60 -20.47 62.33
CA ALA A 75 -61.14 -21.39 63.33
C ALA A 75 -62.39 -22.12 62.80
N LYS A 76 -62.41 -23.45 62.92
CA LYS A 76 -63.49 -24.32 62.46
C LYS A 76 -63.71 -24.33 60.93
N THR A 77 -62.66 -24.08 60.16
CA THR A 77 -62.70 -24.22 58.69
C THR A 77 -61.63 -25.20 58.18
N LYS A 78 -61.83 -25.73 56.97
CA LYS A 78 -60.90 -26.62 56.28
C LYS A 78 -60.85 -26.25 54.79
N LEU A 79 -59.64 -26.12 54.23
CA LEU A 79 -59.43 -25.83 52.81
C LEU A 79 -58.86 -27.07 52.09
N VAL A 80 -59.43 -27.41 50.93
CA VAL A 80 -58.91 -28.49 50.07
C VAL A 80 -58.72 -28.01 48.63
N ALA A 81 -57.71 -28.54 47.94
CA ALA A 81 -57.52 -28.38 46.51
C ALA A 81 -58.09 -29.60 45.76
N VAL A 82 -58.84 -29.35 44.70
CA VAL A 82 -59.54 -30.39 43.94
C VAL A 82 -58.88 -30.56 42.57
N ASN A 83 -58.38 -31.76 42.30
CA ASN A 83 -57.70 -32.09 41.05
C ASN A 83 -58.70 -32.40 39.91
N ALA A 84 -58.20 -32.68 38.70
CA ALA A 84 -59.04 -32.97 37.54
C ALA A 84 -59.91 -34.24 37.67
N LYS A 85 -59.57 -35.16 38.58
CA LYS A 85 -60.31 -36.39 38.86
C LYS A 85 -61.39 -36.18 39.92
N GLY A 86 -61.42 -35.02 40.58
CA GLY A 86 -62.32 -34.72 41.68
C GLY A 86 -61.81 -35.17 43.05
N ASP A 87 -60.55 -35.62 43.15
CA ASP A 87 -59.95 -35.95 44.44
C ASP A 87 -59.65 -34.65 45.21
N GLU A 88 -59.92 -34.65 46.51
CA GLU A 88 -59.67 -33.51 47.40
C GLU A 88 -58.40 -33.72 48.23
N ASP A 89 -57.41 -32.86 48.01
CA ASP A 89 -56.19 -32.80 48.81
C ASP A 89 -56.28 -31.66 49.83
N GLU A 90 -56.23 -31.99 51.12
CA GLU A 90 -56.28 -30.98 52.18
C GLU A 90 -55.04 -30.10 52.18
N VAL A 91 -55.25 -28.78 52.22
CA VAL A 91 -54.18 -27.80 52.36
C VAL A 91 -53.91 -27.65 53.85
N ASP A 92 -52.89 -28.35 54.35
CA ASP A 92 -52.54 -28.34 55.78
C ASP A 92 -52.33 -26.91 56.32
N ASP A 93 -52.94 -26.60 57.46
CA ASP A 93 -52.95 -25.28 58.11
C ASP A 93 -51.56 -24.74 58.46
N THR A 94 -50.54 -25.60 58.55
CA THR A 94 -49.17 -25.21 58.93
C THR A 94 -48.17 -25.41 57.78
N ALA A 95 -48.30 -26.49 57.00
CA ALA A 95 -47.35 -26.88 55.97
C ALA A 95 -47.81 -26.57 54.53
N GLY A 96 -49.13 -26.52 54.30
CA GLY A 96 -49.74 -26.53 52.98
C GLY A 96 -49.33 -27.73 52.11
N ILE A 97 -49.47 -27.59 50.78
CA ILE A 97 -49.04 -28.57 49.78
C ILE A 97 -47.68 -28.12 49.21
N ALA A 98 -46.62 -28.85 49.55
CA ALA A 98 -45.24 -28.46 49.21
C ALA A 98 -44.90 -28.47 47.71
N ASN A 99 -45.48 -29.41 46.95
CA ASN A 99 -45.28 -29.56 45.52
C ASN A 99 -46.64 -29.83 44.88
N LEU A 100 -47.40 -28.79 44.56
CA LEU A 100 -48.68 -28.92 43.88
C LEU A 100 -48.45 -29.41 42.44
N PRO A 101 -48.82 -30.63 42.05
CA PRO A 101 -48.51 -31.15 40.72
C PRO A 101 -49.49 -30.57 39.70
N LEU A 102 -49.13 -29.44 39.05
CA LEU A 102 -50.06 -28.75 38.14
C LEU A 102 -50.57 -29.65 37.00
N ALA A 103 -49.81 -30.65 36.59
CA ALA A 103 -50.21 -31.63 35.59
C ALA A 103 -51.47 -32.45 35.97
N ASP A 104 -51.81 -32.55 37.25
CA ASP A 104 -53.00 -33.26 37.73
C ASP A 104 -54.27 -32.38 37.71
N TYR A 105 -54.15 -31.11 37.33
CA TYR A 105 -55.24 -30.14 37.25
C TYR A 105 -55.65 -29.87 35.80
N PRO A 106 -56.92 -29.49 35.53
CA PRO A 106 -57.37 -29.16 34.18
C PRO A 106 -56.51 -28.06 33.56
N VAL A 107 -56.01 -28.29 32.34
CA VAL A 107 -55.18 -27.33 31.61
C VAL A 107 -55.79 -27.01 30.24
N ALA A 108 -55.83 -25.73 29.91
CA ALA A 108 -56.20 -25.24 28.58
C ALA A 108 -55.23 -24.12 28.18
N ASP A 109 -54.60 -24.26 27.00
CA ASP A 109 -53.65 -23.28 26.44
C ASP A 109 -52.56 -22.83 27.44
N ASP A 110 -51.92 -23.79 28.11
CA ASP A 110 -50.86 -23.59 29.11
C ASP A 110 -51.31 -22.87 30.41
N VAL A 111 -52.63 -22.78 30.66
CA VAL A 111 -53.24 -22.28 31.91
C VAL A 111 -53.89 -23.44 32.68
N TYR A 112 -53.39 -23.71 33.88
CA TYR A 112 -53.88 -24.75 34.80
C TYR A 112 -54.96 -24.19 35.73
N THR A 113 -56.04 -24.93 35.97
CA THR A 113 -57.19 -24.50 36.79
C THR A 113 -57.22 -25.30 38.10
N VAL A 114 -56.88 -24.66 39.22
CA VAL A 114 -56.91 -25.26 40.55
C VAL A 114 -58.20 -24.85 41.25
N THR A 115 -59.06 -25.81 41.58
CA THR A 115 -60.30 -25.54 42.33
C THR A 115 -60.05 -25.69 43.82
N LEU A 116 -60.50 -24.74 44.63
CA LEU A 116 -60.33 -24.73 46.09
C LEU A 116 -61.71 -24.78 46.78
N ARG A 117 -61.90 -25.69 47.71
CA ARG A 117 -63.15 -25.83 48.51
C ARG A 117 -62.89 -25.47 49.96
N LEU A 118 -63.68 -24.54 50.50
CA LEU A 118 -63.67 -24.12 51.89
C LEU A 118 -64.86 -24.71 52.64
N TYR A 119 -64.58 -25.62 53.57
CA TYR A 119 -65.54 -26.23 54.47
C TYR A 119 -65.59 -25.47 55.81
N GLU A 120 -66.78 -25.28 56.35
CA GLU A 120 -67.03 -24.80 57.72
C GLU A 120 -67.65 -25.93 58.54
N GLU A 121 -67.29 -26.03 59.83
CA GLU A 121 -67.85 -27.02 60.75
C GLU A 121 -69.26 -26.63 61.20
N SER A 122 -70.22 -27.54 61.03
CA SER A 122 -71.63 -27.36 61.43
C SER A 122 -71.82 -27.36 62.95
N GLU A 123 -72.92 -26.75 63.43
CA GLU A 123 -73.24 -26.66 64.86
C GLU A 123 -73.50 -28.03 65.52
N GLU A 124 -73.81 -29.07 64.74
CA GLU A 124 -74.03 -30.46 65.21
C GLU A 124 -72.74 -31.32 65.23
N GLY A 125 -71.61 -30.76 64.77
CA GLY A 125 -70.34 -31.46 64.61
C GLY A 125 -70.28 -32.23 63.29
N GLY A 126 -69.36 -31.82 62.41
CA GLY A 126 -69.20 -32.34 61.04
C GLY A 126 -69.10 -31.21 60.01
N TRP A 127 -68.47 -31.46 58.87
CA TRP A 127 -68.25 -30.44 57.82
C TRP A 127 -69.51 -30.21 56.97
N GLN A 128 -69.77 -28.96 56.59
CA GLN A 128 -70.90 -28.60 55.73
C GLN A 128 -70.93 -29.41 54.42
N GLU A 129 -72.12 -29.88 54.00
CA GLU A 129 -72.28 -30.66 52.76
C GLU A 129 -72.05 -29.83 51.49
N ASN A 130 -72.18 -28.50 51.56
CA ASN A 130 -72.01 -27.60 50.41
C ASN A 130 -70.91 -26.56 50.71
N PRO A 131 -69.62 -26.87 50.47
CA PRO A 131 -68.52 -25.94 50.70
C PRO A 131 -68.53 -24.77 49.71
N ALA A 132 -67.92 -23.65 50.10
CA ALA A 132 -67.68 -22.53 49.19
C ALA A 132 -66.54 -22.89 48.22
N GLU A 133 -66.73 -22.66 46.92
CA GLU A 133 -65.75 -22.98 45.88
C GLU A 133 -65.06 -21.72 45.31
N TYR A 134 -63.75 -21.81 45.12
CA TYR A 134 -62.88 -20.77 44.53
C TYR A 134 -62.02 -21.37 43.40
N THR A 135 -61.59 -20.55 42.45
CA THR A 135 -60.81 -20.98 41.27
C THR A 135 -59.50 -20.20 41.14
N LEU A 136 -58.38 -20.90 41.04
CA LEU A 136 -57.05 -20.35 40.82
C LEU A 136 -56.51 -20.76 39.45
N LEU A 137 -56.25 -19.79 38.57
CA LEU A 137 -55.70 -20.00 37.22
C LEU A 137 -54.18 -19.78 37.24
N VAL A 138 -53.39 -20.81 36.90
CA VAL A 138 -51.92 -20.81 37.01
C VAL A 138 -51.26 -20.93 35.63
N THR A 139 -50.32 -20.05 35.27
CA THR A 139 -49.57 -20.09 33.99
C THR A 139 -48.06 -20.27 34.22
N VAL A 140 -47.35 -20.99 33.32
CA VAL A 140 -45.88 -21.22 33.39
C VAL A 140 -45.13 -20.53 32.23
N LYS A 141 -43.91 -20.05 32.46
CA LYS A 141 -43.10 -19.24 31.51
C LYS A 141 -42.24 -20.08 30.52
N GLU A 142 -42.25 -19.77 29.21
CA GLU A 142 -41.47 -20.45 28.11
C GLU A 142 -40.10 -19.76 27.76
N ALA A 143 -39.15 -20.47 27.12
CA ALA A 143 -37.81 -19.98 26.73
C ALA A 143 -37.54 -19.94 25.18
N ASP A 144 -36.86 -18.90 24.64
CA ASP A 144 -36.63 -18.63 23.18
C ASP A 144 -35.44 -19.39 22.52
N VAL A 145 -35.33 -19.50 21.16
CA VAL A 145 -34.21 -20.12 20.36
C VAL A 145 -33.83 -19.28 19.10
N ASP A 146 -32.55 -19.23 18.69
CA ASP A 146 -31.92 -18.34 17.67
C ASP A 146 -31.30 -19.15 16.49
N LEU A 147 -31.28 -18.62 15.26
CA LEU A 147 -31.03 -19.36 13.99
C LEU A 147 -29.97 -18.75 13.03
N ASP A 148 -29.26 -17.69 13.40
CA ASP A 148 -28.36 -16.97 12.48
C ASP A 148 -26.97 -17.64 12.32
N ALA A 149 -26.57 -17.96 11.08
CA ALA A 149 -25.31 -18.63 10.74
C ALA A 149 -24.29 -17.71 10.02
N THR A 150 -24.45 -16.39 10.04
CA THR A 150 -23.46 -15.46 9.45
C THR A 150 -22.36 -15.05 10.42
N ILE A 151 -21.21 -14.60 9.89
CA ILE A 151 -20.15 -13.98 10.69
C ILE A 151 -20.40 -12.49 10.82
N LYS A 152 -20.40 -12.01 12.06
CA LYS A 152 -20.62 -10.62 12.46
C LYS A 152 -19.35 -9.79 12.29
N GLU A 153 -18.22 -10.33 12.75
CA GLU A 153 -16.96 -9.61 12.78
C GLU A 153 -15.76 -10.57 12.78
N VAL A 154 -14.62 -10.07 12.32
CA VAL A 154 -13.31 -10.72 12.44
C VAL A 154 -12.49 -9.94 13.46
N THR A 155 -11.89 -10.61 14.43
CA THR A 155 -11.18 -9.94 15.53
C THR A 155 -10.03 -10.79 16.04
N GLY A 156 -9.18 -10.22 16.90
CA GLY A 156 -8.12 -10.97 17.59
C GLY A 156 -6.95 -11.42 16.71
N ILE A 157 -6.73 -10.78 15.56
CA ILE A 157 -5.56 -11.01 14.70
C ILE A 157 -4.55 -9.86 14.94
N PRO A 158 -3.37 -10.12 15.53
CA PRO A 158 -2.29 -9.12 15.65
C PRO A 158 -1.88 -8.58 14.29
N GLU A 159 -1.45 -7.32 14.22
CA GLU A 159 -1.02 -6.64 12.98
C GLU A 159 -2.10 -6.46 11.88
N MET A 160 -3.34 -6.95 12.11
CA MET A 160 -4.48 -6.68 11.23
C MET A 160 -4.87 -5.20 11.30
N VAL A 161 -4.76 -4.52 10.17
CA VAL A 161 -5.18 -3.13 9.99
C VAL A 161 -6.68 -3.02 9.72
N SER A 162 -7.23 -3.95 8.93
CA SER A 162 -8.66 -4.00 8.64
C SER A 162 -9.11 -5.38 8.16
N TYR A 163 -10.42 -5.59 8.09
CA TYR A 163 -10.99 -6.76 7.43
C TYR A 163 -12.29 -6.38 6.72
N SER A 164 -12.75 -7.26 5.82
CA SER A 164 -14.06 -7.16 5.20
C SER A 164 -14.71 -8.54 5.11
N ILE A 165 -16.04 -8.56 5.23
CA ILE A 165 -16.87 -9.75 5.06
C ILE A 165 -17.88 -9.40 3.95
N THR A 166 -17.81 -10.11 2.82
CA THR A 166 -18.70 -9.90 1.67
C THR A 166 -19.20 -11.23 1.17
N ASP A 167 -20.52 -11.41 1.14
CA ASP A 167 -21.22 -12.65 0.81
C ASP A 167 -20.63 -13.88 1.53
N ASP A 168 -19.71 -14.59 0.86
CA ASP A 168 -19.09 -15.85 1.26
C ASP A 168 -17.55 -15.73 1.32
N LYS A 169 -17.02 -14.51 1.49
CA LYS A 169 -15.57 -14.25 1.56
C LYS A 169 -15.22 -13.31 2.71
N ILE A 170 -14.09 -13.60 3.34
CA ILE A 170 -13.48 -12.82 4.42
C ILE A 170 -12.07 -12.43 3.98
N THR A 171 -11.80 -11.14 3.89
CA THR A 171 -10.46 -10.63 3.57
C THR A 171 -9.91 -9.88 4.77
N ILE A 172 -8.72 -10.28 5.22
CA ILE A 172 -7.97 -9.69 6.33
C ILE A 172 -6.78 -8.93 5.75
N ILE A 173 -6.59 -7.68 6.16
CA ILE A 173 -5.51 -6.81 5.70
C ILE A 173 -4.57 -6.51 6.88
N VAL A 174 -3.28 -6.83 6.75
CA VAL A 174 -2.22 -6.54 7.74
C VAL A 174 -1.29 -5.42 7.27
N ALA A 175 -0.49 -4.80 8.14
CA ALA A 175 0.33 -3.64 7.75
C ALA A 175 1.47 -3.99 6.77
N PHE A 176 2.00 -2.97 6.07
CA PHE A 176 3.07 -3.16 5.09
C PHE A 176 4.40 -3.50 5.80
N ASP A 177 5.08 -4.56 5.35
CA ASP A 177 6.31 -5.15 5.95
C ASP A 177 6.14 -5.94 7.26
N GLU A 178 4.89 -6.18 7.68
CA GLU A 178 4.59 -7.09 8.80
C GLU A 178 4.42 -8.55 8.32
N ASP A 179 4.71 -9.52 9.19
CA ASP A 179 4.61 -10.94 8.87
C ASP A 179 3.15 -11.45 8.84
N VAL A 180 2.89 -12.61 8.21
CA VAL A 180 1.54 -13.20 8.23
C VAL A 180 1.22 -13.61 9.67
N PRO A 181 0.09 -13.12 10.24
CA PRO A 181 -0.20 -13.34 11.64
C PRO A 181 -0.30 -14.84 11.95
N THR A 182 0.55 -15.29 12.88
CA THR A 182 0.65 -16.69 13.32
C THR A 182 -0.71 -17.25 13.78
N ALA A 183 -1.59 -16.38 14.29
CA ALA A 183 -2.96 -16.68 14.72
C ALA A 183 -3.86 -17.35 13.66
N ILE A 184 -3.58 -17.17 12.37
CA ILE A 184 -4.38 -17.71 11.24
C ILE A 184 -3.52 -18.49 10.22
N ALA A 185 -2.22 -18.63 10.49
CA ALA A 185 -1.26 -19.33 9.64
C ALA A 185 -1.30 -20.88 9.80
N SER A 186 -1.85 -21.39 10.91
CA SER A 186 -2.00 -22.83 11.19
C SER A 186 -3.48 -23.25 11.26
N PRO A 187 -3.82 -24.55 11.02
CA PRO A 187 -5.20 -25.01 11.16
C PRO A 187 -5.74 -24.79 12.57
N LEU A 188 -6.80 -23.98 12.67
CA LEU A 188 -7.56 -23.78 13.90
C LEU A 188 -8.34 -25.06 14.19
N SER A 189 -7.74 -25.97 14.95
CA SER A 189 -8.18 -27.34 15.13
C SER A 189 -9.41 -27.51 16.05
N THR A 190 -9.99 -26.41 16.56
CA THR A 190 -11.14 -26.46 17.48
C THR A 190 -12.17 -25.38 17.17
N HIS A 191 -13.42 -25.60 17.55
CA HIS A 191 -14.53 -24.66 17.26
C HIS A 191 -14.35 -23.31 17.99
N ALA A 192 -13.95 -23.32 19.27
CA ALA A 192 -13.64 -22.10 20.04
C ALA A 192 -12.55 -21.29 19.32
N THR A 193 -11.43 -21.97 19.03
CA THR A 193 -10.44 -21.77 17.95
C THR A 193 -10.79 -20.84 16.79
N ALA A 194 -11.86 -21.18 16.10
CA ALA A 194 -12.32 -20.46 14.92
C ALA A 194 -13.28 -19.32 15.28
N SER A 195 -14.06 -19.46 16.35
CA SER A 195 -15.16 -18.53 16.69
C SER A 195 -14.71 -17.24 17.36
N ALA A 196 -13.56 -17.23 18.06
CA ALA A 196 -13.01 -15.98 18.62
C ALA A 196 -12.34 -15.11 17.56
N ILE A 197 -11.90 -15.73 16.45
CA ILE A 197 -11.36 -14.99 15.30
C ILE A 197 -12.48 -14.61 14.35
N PHE A 198 -13.38 -15.54 14.02
CA PHE A 198 -14.52 -15.33 13.14
C PHE A 198 -15.83 -15.41 13.93
N VAL A 199 -16.26 -14.28 14.47
CA VAL A 199 -17.35 -14.20 15.45
C VAL A 199 -18.71 -14.36 14.77
N PRO A 200 -19.48 -15.43 15.05
CA PRO A 200 -20.81 -15.60 14.47
C PRO A 200 -21.82 -14.57 15.01
N SER A 201 -22.85 -14.29 14.21
CA SER A 201 -23.87 -13.27 14.49
C SER A 201 -24.89 -13.73 15.53
N SER A 202 -25.19 -15.03 15.58
CA SER A 202 -26.03 -15.62 16.63
C SER A 202 -25.24 -15.87 17.92
N LYS A 203 -25.86 -15.52 19.06
CA LYS A 203 -25.32 -15.80 20.41
C LYS A 203 -25.58 -17.23 20.89
N LYS A 204 -26.35 -18.04 20.15
CA LYS A 204 -26.71 -19.42 20.53
C LYS A 204 -25.89 -20.50 19.82
N VAL A 205 -24.86 -20.12 19.07
CA VAL A 205 -23.92 -21.06 18.45
C VAL A 205 -23.05 -21.76 19.50
N ASP A 206 -23.03 -21.29 20.75
CA ASP A 206 -22.21 -21.87 21.80
C ASP A 206 -22.83 -23.14 22.42
N GLY A 207 -22.58 -24.29 21.75
CA GLY A 207 -22.29 -25.52 22.48
C GLY A 207 -23.25 -26.71 22.35
N THR A 208 -24.48 -26.56 21.82
CA THR A 208 -25.39 -27.73 21.71
C THR A 208 -25.98 -28.00 20.32
N ASN A 209 -25.96 -27.04 19.38
CA ASN A 209 -26.54 -27.24 18.04
C ASN A 209 -25.91 -26.40 16.91
N GLY A 210 -24.80 -25.68 17.13
CA GLY A 210 -24.11 -24.95 16.07
C GLY A 210 -22.59 -25.02 16.22
N THR A 211 -21.87 -25.13 15.11
CA THR A 211 -20.41 -25.29 15.07
C THR A 211 -19.80 -24.43 13.97
N VAL A 212 -18.80 -23.63 14.33
CA VAL A 212 -17.89 -22.88 13.46
C VAL A 212 -16.60 -23.69 13.31
N THR A 213 -16.32 -24.20 12.13
CA THR A 213 -15.13 -25.00 11.82
C THR A 213 -14.25 -24.31 10.80
N TYR A 214 -12.95 -24.28 11.06
CA TYR A 214 -11.93 -23.79 10.12
C TYR A 214 -10.98 -24.93 9.76
N ALA A 215 -10.86 -25.26 8.48
CA ALA A 215 -10.03 -26.37 8.02
C ALA A 215 -8.94 -25.88 7.08
N VAL A 216 -7.72 -26.44 7.19
CA VAL A 216 -6.60 -26.09 6.31
C VAL A 216 -6.19 -27.28 5.46
N SER A 217 -6.53 -27.20 4.17
CA SER A 217 -5.74 -27.64 3.01
C SER A 217 -6.33 -26.98 1.76
N PRO A 218 -5.57 -26.74 0.68
CA PRO A 218 -4.98 -25.46 0.23
C PRO A 218 -5.86 -24.18 0.20
N SER A 219 -7.09 -24.20 0.72
CA SER A 219 -8.17 -23.26 0.34
C SER A 219 -8.72 -22.33 1.44
N LYS A 220 -8.11 -22.29 2.65
CA LYS A 220 -8.42 -21.35 3.76
C LYS A 220 -9.93 -21.06 3.94
N LYS A 221 -10.75 -22.00 4.46
CA LYS A 221 -12.21 -21.81 4.60
C LYS A 221 -12.71 -21.83 6.04
N VAL A 222 -13.66 -20.94 6.38
CA VAL A 222 -14.43 -20.92 7.64
C VAL A 222 -15.86 -21.34 7.36
N THR A 223 -16.38 -22.32 8.09
CA THR A 223 -17.78 -22.76 7.98
C THR A 223 -18.50 -22.49 9.29
N VAL A 224 -19.67 -21.85 9.26
CA VAL A 224 -20.54 -21.57 10.40
C VAL A 224 -21.82 -22.39 10.27
N THR A 225 -22.13 -23.20 11.27
CA THR A 225 -23.35 -24.01 11.34
C THR A 225 -24.18 -23.57 12.54
N ALA A 226 -25.47 -23.33 12.35
CA ALA A 226 -26.49 -23.10 13.36
C ALA A 226 -27.51 -24.27 13.32
N PRO A 227 -28.43 -24.43 14.29
CA PRO A 227 -29.25 -25.65 14.47
C PRO A 227 -29.98 -26.18 13.23
N ASN A 228 -30.23 -25.34 12.20
CA ASN A 228 -30.79 -25.73 10.90
C ASN A 228 -30.24 -24.89 9.72
N ALA A 229 -29.04 -24.32 9.81
CA ALA A 229 -28.46 -23.47 8.75
C ALA A 229 -26.93 -23.59 8.72
N GLU A 230 -26.31 -23.55 7.54
CA GLU A 230 -24.84 -23.63 7.38
C GLU A 230 -24.38 -22.61 6.34
N LYS A 231 -23.24 -21.94 6.59
CA LYS A 231 -22.63 -20.97 5.68
C LYS A 231 -21.11 -21.07 5.68
N VAL A 232 -20.50 -21.08 4.50
CA VAL A 232 -19.04 -21.22 4.31
C VAL A 232 -18.46 -19.92 3.77
N TYR A 233 -17.29 -19.54 4.26
CA TYR A 233 -16.52 -18.36 3.88
C TYR A 233 -15.11 -18.74 3.44
N ASP A 234 -14.64 -18.17 2.33
CA ASP A 234 -13.23 -18.22 1.93
C ASP A 234 -12.44 -17.11 2.63
N VAL A 235 -11.31 -17.44 3.26
CA VAL A 235 -10.47 -16.51 4.02
C VAL A 235 -9.21 -16.17 3.24
N GLU A 236 -9.04 -14.89 2.97
CA GLU A 236 -7.90 -14.31 2.29
C GLU A 236 -7.15 -13.38 3.24
N ILE A 237 -5.81 -13.47 3.28
CA ILE A 237 -4.95 -12.57 4.05
C ILE A 237 -4.12 -11.79 3.05
N LYS A 238 -4.08 -10.47 3.20
CA LYS A 238 -3.29 -9.55 2.37
C LYS A 238 -2.50 -8.63 3.26
N ASN A 239 -1.31 -8.24 2.83
CA ASN A 239 -0.63 -7.09 3.42
C ASN A 239 -1.10 -5.82 2.74
N GLN A 240 -1.04 -4.69 3.44
CA GLN A 240 -1.08 -3.39 2.81
C GLN A 240 0.10 -3.31 1.86
N THR A 241 -0.16 -2.96 0.62
CA THR A 241 0.85 -3.01 -0.42
C THR A 241 1.70 -1.75 -0.35
N GLY A 242 3.03 -1.88 -0.37
CA GLY A 242 3.89 -0.70 -0.53
C GLY A 242 3.78 -0.17 -1.95
N PHE A 243 3.99 -1.07 -2.91
CA PHE A 243 3.77 -0.82 -4.33
C PHE A 243 2.58 -1.66 -4.81
N ALA A 244 1.42 -1.03 -5.00
CA ALA A 244 0.23 -1.66 -5.58
C ALA A 244 0.48 -2.20 -7.00
N THR A 245 1.31 -1.50 -7.77
CA THR A 245 1.91 -2.00 -9.00
C THR A 245 3.35 -1.54 -9.07
N PHE A 246 4.18 -2.26 -9.80
CA PHE A 246 5.54 -1.86 -10.12
C PHE A 246 5.86 -2.40 -11.50
N SER A 247 6.48 -1.58 -12.32
CA SER A 247 6.88 -1.98 -13.65
C SER A 247 8.10 -1.19 -14.08
N VAL A 248 8.89 -1.77 -14.97
CA VAL A 248 10.03 -1.09 -15.60
C VAL A 248 9.92 -1.23 -17.12
N PRO A 249 10.59 -0.37 -17.91
CA PRO A 249 10.67 -0.57 -19.36
C PRO A 249 11.24 -1.94 -19.69
N ASP A 250 10.77 -2.54 -20.80
CA ASP A 250 11.29 -3.81 -21.31
C ASP A 250 11.09 -5.04 -20.41
N GLN A 251 10.18 -4.92 -19.45
CA GLN A 251 9.79 -5.98 -18.54
C GLN A 251 9.18 -7.19 -19.26
N ILE A 252 9.53 -8.37 -18.78
CA ILE A 252 8.98 -9.67 -19.18
C ILE A 252 8.18 -10.24 -18.02
N GLY A 253 6.89 -10.50 -18.26
CA GLY A 253 5.96 -10.95 -17.22
C GLY A 253 5.57 -9.83 -16.25
N ASP A 254 4.74 -10.15 -15.28
CA ASP A 254 4.40 -9.20 -14.22
C ASP A 254 5.55 -9.04 -13.23
N ALA A 255 5.66 -7.87 -12.60
CA ALA A 255 6.67 -7.67 -11.58
C ALA A 255 6.30 -8.53 -10.39
N GLU A 256 7.27 -9.28 -9.89
CA GLU A 256 7.08 -10.08 -8.70
C GLU A 256 7.21 -9.16 -7.48
N ILE A 257 6.09 -8.54 -7.13
CA ILE A 257 5.96 -7.74 -5.93
C ILE A 257 5.62 -8.70 -4.80
N LYS A 258 6.60 -8.93 -3.95
CA LYS A 258 6.45 -9.68 -2.72
C LYS A 258 6.50 -8.69 -1.59
N ASP A 259 5.31 -8.33 -1.13
CA ASP A 259 5.15 -7.90 0.26
C ASP A 259 5.66 -9.03 1.17
N LYS A 260 6.05 -8.70 2.39
CA LYS A 260 6.56 -9.70 3.32
C LYS A 260 5.45 -10.73 3.64
N VAL A 261 5.65 -12.00 3.28
CA VAL A 261 4.63 -13.06 3.48
C VAL A 261 5.00 -14.03 4.61
N THR A 262 6.25 -14.04 5.10
CA THR A 262 6.76 -14.91 6.18
C THR A 262 8.11 -14.40 6.71
N ASN A 263 8.49 -14.79 7.95
CA ASN A 263 9.64 -14.39 8.79
C ASN A 263 11.07 -14.38 8.18
N SER A 264 11.25 -14.38 6.86
CA SER A 264 12.56 -14.26 6.23
C SER A 264 12.49 -13.54 4.88
N GLY A 265 12.90 -12.27 4.87
CA GLY A 265 13.13 -11.47 3.67
C GLY A 265 12.61 -10.05 3.81
N ASP A 266 13.40 -9.06 3.37
CA ASP A 266 12.89 -7.71 3.14
C ASP A 266 11.83 -7.77 2.02
N PRO A 267 10.82 -6.89 1.99
CA PRO A 267 9.89 -6.79 0.87
C PRO A 267 10.69 -6.64 -0.42
N THR A 268 10.37 -7.45 -1.41
CA THR A 268 11.11 -7.43 -2.67
C THR A 268 10.21 -7.08 -3.82
N VAL A 269 10.73 -6.27 -4.73
CA VAL A 269 10.20 -6.16 -6.08
C VAL A 269 11.24 -6.76 -7.00
N LYS A 270 10.90 -7.88 -7.64
CA LYS A 270 11.77 -8.44 -8.68
C LYS A 270 11.14 -8.21 -10.03
N VAL A 271 11.93 -7.66 -10.93
CA VAL A 271 11.49 -7.38 -12.29
C VAL A 271 12.45 -8.02 -13.25
N LYS A 272 11.93 -8.95 -14.04
CA LYS A 272 12.65 -9.58 -15.13
C LYS A 272 12.51 -8.69 -16.36
N VAL A 273 13.62 -8.42 -17.03
CA VAL A 273 13.64 -7.59 -18.24
C VAL A 273 14.32 -8.32 -19.39
N LYS A 274 13.98 -7.93 -20.61
CA LYS A 274 14.55 -8.55 -21.81
C LYS A 274 16.06 -8.35 -21.88
N LYS A 275 16.77 -9.34 -22.39
CA LYS A 275 18.21 -9.23 -22.69
C LYS A 275 18.49 -8.02 -23.59
N GLY A 276 19.43 -7.16 -23.20
CA GLY A 276 19.76 -5.90 -23.88
C GLY A 276 19.05 -4.66 -23.31
N THR A 277 18.41 -4.76 -22.14
CA THR A 277 17.78 -3.62 -21.44
C THR A 277 18.85 -2.65 -20.93
N ASN A 278 18.59 -1.34 -20.98
CA ASN A 278 19.55 -0.35 -20.49
C ASN A 278 19.41 -0.09 -18.97
N PHE A 279 20.24 -0.76 -18.18
CA PHE A 279 20.23 -0.68 -16.71
C PHE A 279 20.67 0.66 -16.14
N ASP A 280 21.37 1.50 -16.91
CA ASP A 280 21.79 2.82 -16.45
C ASP A 280 20.62 3.81 -16.41
N LYS A 281 19.52 3.52 -17.11
CA LYS A 281 18.40 4.45 -17.33
C LYS A 281 17.02 3.79 -17.22
N ILE A 282 16.73 3.22 -16.06
CA ILE A 282 15.43 2.60 -15.81
C ILE A 282 14.49 3.60 -15.14
N VAL A 283 13.34 3.85 -15.77
CA VAL A 283 12.27 4.68 -15.18
C VAL A 283 11.15 3.76 -14.68
N PRO A 284 11.13 3.37 -13.39
CA PRO A 284 10.09 2.52 -12.88
C PRO A 284 8.75 3.26 -12.82
N THR A 285 7.68 2.59 -13.22
CA THR A 285 6.29 3.05 -13.06
C THR A 285 5.60 2.18 -12.04
N PHE A 286 5.10 2.79 -10.97
CA PHE A 286 4.44 2.11 -9.88
C PHE A 286 3.23 2.88 -9.36
N THR A 287 2.26 2.19 -8.79
CA THR A 287 1.24 2.82 -7.96
C THR A 287 1.56 2.48 -6.51
N LEU A 288 1.42 3.45 -5.62
CA LEU A 288 1.69 3.25 -4.20
C LEU A 288 0.43 2.78 -3.50
N GLY A 289 0.58 1.97 -2.45
CA GLY A 289 -0.55 1.67 -1.58
C GLY A 289 -1.03 2.89 -0.81
N GLU A 290 -2.28 2.85 -0.35
CA GLU A 290 -3.00 3.99 0.21
C GLU A 290 -2.35 4.59 1.48
N THR A 291 -1.53 3.81 2.18
CA THR A 291 -0.83 4.18 3.42
C THR A 291 0.58 4.73 3.20
N VAL A 292 1.10 4.67 1.98
CA VAL A 292 2.41 5.20 1.62
C VAL A 292 2.32 6.71 1.39
N GLU A 293 3.24 7.46 1.99
CA GLU A 293 3.37 8.91 1.85
C GLU A 293 4.36 9.29 0.74
N LYS A 294 5.54 8.66 0.74
CA LYS A 294 6.56 8.87 -0.28
C LYS A 294 7.52 7.69 -0.37
N VAL A 295 8.25 7.63 -1.48
CA VAL A 295 9.31 6.65 -1.71
C VAL A 295 10.58 7.39 -2.05
N THR A 296 11.71 6.93 -1.55
CA THR A 296 13.04 7.46 -1.86
C THR A 296 14.03 6.33 -2.14
N THR A 297 15.20 6.68 -2.66
CA THR A 297 16.36 5.78 -2.83
C THR A 297 17.64 6.59 -2.71
N TYR A 298 18.78 5.93 -2.55
CA TYR A 298 20.09 6.58 -2.67
C TYR A 298 20.55 6.65 -4.13
N LYS A 299 21.26 7.72 -4.47
CA LYS A 299 21.73 8.08 -5.82
C LYS A 299 22.78 7.11 -6.43
N GLY A 300 23.50 6.35 -5.59
CA GLY A 300 24.46 5.31 -6.00
C GLY A 300 23.87 3.89 -6.19
N ALA A 301 24.58 3.00 -6.89
CA ALA A 301 24.17 1.60 -7.08
C ALA A 301 24.91 0.61 -6.15
N THR A 302 24.14 -0.35 -5.63
CA THR A 302 24.45 -1.60 -4.89
C THR A 302 24.99 -1.54 -3.45
N ALA A 303 24.36 -2.34 -2.59
CA ALA A 303 24.42 -2.23 -1.13
C ALA A 303 25.61 -2.96 -0.49
N ASN A 304 26.32 -2.29 0.42
CA ASN A 304 26.50 -2.65 1.83
C ASN A 304 27.64 -1.81 2.42
N GLY A 305 27.42 -1.31 3.64
CA GLY A 305 28.39 -0.50 4.36
C GLY A 305 29.72 -1.23 4.55
N SER A 306 30.73 -0.83 3.80
CA SER A 306 32.15 -0.82 4.19
C SER A 306 33.05 -0.06 3.19
N GLY A 307 32.51 0.52 2.12
CA GLY A 307 33.26 1.25 1.10
C GLY A 307 33.20 2.76 1.31
N SER A 308 34.37 3.40 1.40
CA SER A 308 34.60 4.79 1.85
C SER A 308 34.19 5.91 0.88
N SER A 309 33.24 5.71 -0.03
CA SER A 309 32.64 6.81 -0.81
C SER A 309 31.25 6.43 -1.30
N VAL A 310 30.21 6.96 -0.66
CA VAL A 310 28.82 6.81 -1.11
C VAL A 310 28.18 8.18 -1.13
N ASP A 311 27.62 8.53 -2.28
CA ASP A 311 26.75 9.68 -2.48
C ASP A 311 25.48 9.41 -1.64
N ASN A 312 25.46 9.92 -0.40
CA ASN A 312 24.44 9.65 0.62
C ASN A 312 23.14 10.45 0.42
N ASP A 313 23.03 11.18 -0.68
CA ASP A 313 21.85 11.97 -1.00
C ASP A 313 20.69 11.02 -1.31
N GLU A 314 19.76 10.95 -0.36
CA GLU A 314 18.46 10.32 -0.53
C GLU A 314 17.62 11.18 -1.47
N ILE A 315 17.21 10.60 -2.60
CA ILE A 315 16.35 11.24 -3.60
C ILE A 315 14.95 10.63 -3.50
N ASP A 316 13.87 11.41 -3.59
CA ASP A 316 12.55 10.78 -3.75
C ASP A 316 12.50 10.04 -5.12
N VAL A 317 11.63 9.04 -5.20
CA VAL A 317 11.35 8.30 -6.42
C VAL A 317 9.90 8.57 -6.78
N VAL A 318 9.72 9.28 -7.88
CA VAL A 318 8.41 9.57 -8.45
C VAL A 318 8.11 8.53 -9.53
N SER A 319 6.94 7.91 -9.45
CA SER A 319 6.48 6.87 -10.37
C SER A 319 6.37 7.34 -11.82
N GLY A 320 6.87 6.53 -12.75
CA GLY A 320 6.86 6.79 -14.20
C GLY A 320 7.70 8.00 -14.57
N LYS A 321 8.56 8.39 -13.62
CA LYS A 321 9.15 9.70 -13.57
C LYS A 321 10.68 9.62 -13.31
N THR A 322 11.10 9.11 -12.17
CA THR A 322 12.52 9.16 -11.78
C THR A 322 13.36 8.14 -12.55
N GLU A 323 14.40 8.57 -13.26
CA GLU A 323 15.40 7.69 -13.91
C GLU A 323 16.39 7.17 -12.87
N LEU A 324 16.56 5.85 -12.80
CA LEU A 324 17.38 5.16 -11.83
C LEU A 324 18.34 4.18 -12.52
N LYS A 325 19.57 4.11 -12.02
CA LYS A 325 20.56 3.11 -12.42
C LYS A 325 20.44 1.84 -11.58
N PHE A 326 20.14 0.71 -12.19
CA PHE A 326 20.20 -0.62 -11.60
C PHE A 326 21.50 -1.33 -11.98
N ASP A 327 21.84 -2.40 -11.27
CA ASP A 327 22.98 -3.24 -11.62
C ASP A 327 22.50 -4.46 -12.41
N ASN A 328 23.16 -4.73 -13.54
CA ASN A 328 22.88 -5.90 -14.37
C ASN A 328 23.37 -7.22 -13.74
N SER A 329 24.04 -7.19 -12.58
CA SER A 329 24.45 -8.38 -11.82
C SER A 329 23.33 -9.05 -11.01
N GLY A 330 22.11 -8.48 -11.01
CA GLY A 330 20.99 -8.95 -10.17
C GLY A 330 21.04 -8.44 -8.72
N SER A 331 21.92 -7.49 -8.42
CA SER A 331 22.03 -6.87 -7.11
C SER A 331 20.85 -5.94 -6.82
N ALA A 332 20.23 -6.10 -5.64
CA ALA A 332 19.07 -5.30 -5.24
C ALA A 332 19.43 -3.84 -4.95
N LYS A 333 18.62 -2.92 -5.45
CA LYS A 333 18.59 -1.51 -5.03
C LYS A 333 17.58 -1.33 -3.91
N THR A 334 17.96 -0.62 -2.85
CA THR A 334 17.07 -0.33 -1.72
C THR A 334 16.23 0.91 -2.00
N PHE A 335 14.91 0.75 -1.97
CA PHE A 335 13.93 1.82 -1.96
C PHE A 335 13.42 1.98 -0.53
N ASN A 336 13.51 3.19 0.02
CA ASN A 336 12.98 3.54 1.33
C ASN A 336 11.53 4.02 1.13
N VAL A 337 10.56 3.27 1.66
CA VAL A 337 9.12 3.56 1.55
C VAL A 337 8.64 4.13 2.87
N TYR A 338 8.24 5.40 2.87
CA TYR A 338 7.74 6.09 4.05
C TYR A 338 6.22 5.97 4.12
N LEU A 339 5.73 5.45 5.25
CA LEU A 339 4.30 5.38 5.54
C LEU A 339 3.83 6.69 6.19
N LYS A 340 2.57 7.06 5.95
CA LYS A 340 1.97 8.30 6.49
C LYS A 340 2.12 8.36 8.01
N GLY A 341 2.83 9.38 8.49
CA GLY A 341 3.05 9.60 9.93
C GLY A 341 4.10 8.71 10.58
N VAL A 342 4.87 7.93 9.81
CA VAL A 342 5.97 7.08 10.28
C VAL A 342 7.31 7.66 9.79
N THR A 343 8.25 7.87 10.71
CA THR A 343 9.54 8.53 10.40
C THR A 343 10.64 7.59 9.93
N THR A 344 10.52 6.29 10.21
CA THR A 344 11.47 5.27 9.75
C THR A 344 10.91 4.59 8.50
N PRO A 345 11.63 4.59 7.37
CA PRO A 345 11.13 3.98 6.14
C PRO A 345 11.25 2.45 6.19
N VAL A 346 10.28 1.79 5.56
CA VAL A 346 10.38 0.37 5.19
C VAL A 346 11.35 0.24 4.02
N LYS A 347 12.28 -0.73 4.09
CA LYS A 347 13.29 -0.93 3.04
C LYS A 347 12.83 -2.00 2.06
N VAL A 348 12.44 -1.59 0.87
CA VAL A 348 12.06 -2.49 -0.21
C VAL A 348 13.27 -2.74 -1.11
N LYS A 349 13.62 -4.01 -1.31
CA LYS A 349 14.69 -4.43 -2.22
C LYS A 349 14.15 -4.62 -3.63
N VAL A 350 14.50 -3.71 -4.52
CA VAL A 350 14.12 -3.78 -5.93
C VAL A 350 15.28 -4.36 -6.74
N THR A 351 15.08 -5.55 -7.29
CA THR A 351 16.01 -6.18 -8.23
C THR A 351 15.44 -6.09 -9.64
N VAL A 352 16.24 -5.60 -10.57
CA VAL A 352 15.98 -5.76 -11.99
C VAL A 352 17.02 -6.72 -12.50
N GLU A 353 16.61 -7.79 -13.18
CA GLU A 353 17.50 -8.82 -13.68
C GLU A 353 17.24 -9.06 -15.17
N GLU A 354 18.31 -9.11 -15.97
CA GLU A 354 18.21 -9.72 -17.28
C GLU A 354 18.01 -11.21 -17.09
N THR A 355 17.02 -11.76 -17.79
CA THR A 355 16.82 -13.19 -17.78
C THR A 355 16.70 -13.74 -19.20
N ASP A 356 17.23 -14.95 -19.37
CA ASP A 356 16.91 -15.80 -20.51
C ASP A 356 15.61 -16.61 -20.25
N GLU A 357 15.05 -16.55 -19.03
CA GLU A 357 13.88 -17.32 -18.59
C GLU A 357 12.61 -17.01 -19.38
N ALA A 358 12.15 -18.07 -20.03
CA ALA A 358 10.80 -18.59 -20.05
C ALA A 358 9.63 -17.67 -19.67
N GLU A 359 8.80 -17.37 -20.65
CA GLU A 359 7.51 -16.70 -20.52
C GLU A 359 6.45 -17.53 -19.75
N GLY A 360 6.64 -17.92 -18.48
CA GLY A 360 5.60 -18.63 -17.68
C GLY A 360 5.38 -20.12 -18.07
N ALA A 361 4.18 -20.67 -17.78
CA ALA A 361 3.72 -22.00 -18.24
C ALA A 361 2.47 -21.85 -19.13
N GLU A 362 2.57 -20.94 -20.08
CA GLU A 362 1.52 -20.53 -20.98
C GLU A 362 1.57 -21.33 -22.27
N LEU A 363 0.40 -21.82 -22.69
CA LEU A 363 0.19 -22.26 -24.06
C LEU A 363 -0.38 -21.05 -24.80
N LYS A 364 0.28 -20.61 -25.86
CA LYS A 364 -0.09 -19.39 -26.60
C LYS A 364 -0.86 -19.74 -27.87
N SER A 365 -0.43 -20.78 -28.56
CA SER A 365 -1.12 -21.29 -29.74
C SER A 365 -0.95 -22.79 -29.86
N ILE A 366 -1.93 -23.41 -30.52
CA ILE A 366 -1.90 -24.83 -30.88
C ILE A 366 -2.17 -24.97 -32.37
N GLN A 367 -1.44 -25.87 -33.00
CA GLN A 367 -1.66 -26.41 -34.32
C GLN A 367 -1.87 -27.93 -34.21
N VAL A 368 -2.99 -28.42 -34.71
CA VAL A 368 -3.37 -29.84 -34.77
C VAL A 368 -3.30 -30.29 -36.22
N GLY A 369 -2.40 -31.24 -36.53
CA GLY A 369 -2.04 -31.61 -37.89
C GLY A 369 -1.35 -30.48 -38.65
N GLU A 370 -1.44 -30.49 -39.98
CA GLU A 370 -0.78 -29.47 -40.80
C GLU A 370 -1.52 -28.11 -40.81
N LYS A 371 -2.81 -28.07 -40.42
CA LYS A 371 -3.73 -27.00 -40.86
C LYS A 371 -4.59 -26.38 -39.75
N ALA A 372 -5.08 -27.14 -38.77
CA ALA A 372 -6.01 -26.61 -37.78
C ALA A 372 -5.28 -25.85 -36.67
N ARG A 373 -5.56 -24.54 -36.53
CA ARG A 373 -4.88 -23.67 -35.54
C ARG A 373 -5.89 -23.04 -34.60
N ALA A 374 -5.48 -22.80 -33.36
CA ALA A 374 -6.20 -21.97 -32.41
C ALA A 374 -5.23 -21.13 -31.57
N THR A 375 -5.57 -19.87 -31.35
CA THR A 375 -4.97 -19.07 -30.30
C THR A 375 -5.56 -19.48 -28.97
N VAL A 376 -4.73 -19.52 -27.94
CA VAL A 376 -5.12 -19.94 -26.60
C VAL A 376 -5.31 -18.69 -25.74
N THR A 377 -6.55 -18.47 -25.32
CA THR A 377 -6.94 -17.33 -24.46
C THR A 377 -7.42 -17.80 -23.08
N GLY A 378 -7.42 -19.11 -22.84
CA GLY A 378 -7.88 -19.75 -21.61
C GLY A 378 -7.59 -21.26 -21.60
N LYS A 379 -7.96 -21.94 -20.51
CA LYS A 379 -7.64 -23.36 -20.30
C LYS A 379 -8.48 -24.33 -21.15
N ASP A 380 -9.68 -23.91 -21.56
CA ASP A 380 -10.50 -24.69 -22.48
C ASP A 380 -10.30 -24.15 -23.90
N VAL A 381 -9.63 -24.95 -24.74
CA VAL A 381 -9.24 -24.56 -26.10
C VAL A 381 -10.09 -25.33 -27.09
N THR A 382 -10.89 -24.62 -27.87
CA THR A 382 -11.59 -25.22 -29.00
C THR A 382 -10.75 -25.05 -30.26
N VAL A 383 -10.32 -26.16 -30.85
CA VAL A 383 -9.65 -26.16 -32.15
C VAL A 383 -10.69 -26.57 -33.19
N ASN A 384 -11.02 -25.63 -34.07
CA ASN A 384 -11.92 -25.92 -35.18
C ASN A 384 -11.14 -26.62 -36.29
N MET A 385 -11.47 -27.89 -36.48
CA MET A 385 -10.95 -28.73 -37.54
C MET A 385 -11.73 -28.51 -38.84
N GLY A 386 -11.13 -28.88 -39.97
CA GLY A 386 -11.79 -28.87 -41.26
C GLY A 386 -13.05 -29.74 -41.32
N VAL A 387 -13.96 -29.43 -42.24
CA VAL A 387 -15.24 -30.14 -42.42
C VAL A 387 -15.05 -31.62 -42.74
N ASN A 388 -13.93 -31.99 -43.39
CA ASN A 388 -13.62 -33.36 -43.81
C ASN A 388 -12.50 -34.03 -42.99
N THR A 389 -12.25 -33.56 -41.77
CA THR A 389 -11.16 -34.08 -40.94
C THR A 389 -11.36 -35.57 -40.64
N ASP A 390 -10.38 -36.40 -41.03
CA ASP A 390 -10.31 -37.80 -40.60
C ASP A 390 -9.74 -37.88 -39.17
N TYR A 391 -10.58 -38.22 -38.20
CA TYR A 391 -10.17 -38.36 -36.79
C TYR A 391 -9.56 -39.73 -36.48
N SER A 392 -9.53 -40.67 -37.42
CA SER A 392 -9.01 -42.02 -37.21
C SER A 392 -7.48 -42.10 -37.33
N VAL A 393 -6.86 -41.08 -37.92
CA VAL A 393 -5.41 -40.99 -38.09
C VAL A 393 -4.75 -40.28 -36.90
N ASN A 394 -3.49 -40.66 -36.62
CA ASN A 394 -2.66 -39.89 -35.70
C ASN A 394 -2.05 -38.70 -36.44
N VAL A 395 -1.98 -37.54 -35.78
CA VAL A 395 -1.51 -36.29 -36.37
C VAL A 395 -0.39 -35.68 -35.54
N ASP A 396 0.45 -34.86 -36.18
CA ASP A 396 1.43 -34.07 -35.45
C ASP A 396 0.78 -32.87 -34.77
N ILE A 397 1.26 -32.52 -33.58
CA ILE A 397 0.87 -31.32 -32.84
C ILE A 397 2.08 -30.40 -32.78
N VAL A 398 1.87 -29.13 -33.15
CA VAL A 398 2.85 -28.05 -32.96
C VAL A 398 2.21 -27.02 -32.06
N VAL A 399 2.93 -26.56 -31.03
CA VAL A 399 2.44 -25.51 -30.14
C VAL A 399 3.47 -24.42 -29.99
N GLU A 400 2.99 -23.21 -29.75
CA GLU A 400 3.78 -22.17 -29.13
C GLU A 400 3.46 -22.15 -27.64
N ALA A 401 4.48 -22.37 -26.83
CA ALA A 401 4.40 -22.29 -25.40
C ALA A 401 5.51 -21.38 -24.88
N SER A 402 5.50 -21.13 -23.60
CA SER A 402 6.56 -20.42 -22.91
C SER A 402 7.93 -20.98 -23.27
N LYS A 403 8.89 -20.09 -23.56
CA LYS A 403 10.30 -20.46 -23.75
C LYS A 403 10.77 -21.35 -22.60
N GLY A 404 11.63 -22.35 -22.86
CA GLY A 404 12.19 -23.22 -21.80
C GLY A 404 11.20 -24.17 -21.10
N ALA A 405 9.90 -24.11 -21.39
CA ALA A 405 8.91 -24.99 -20.80
C ALA A 405 9.06 -26.45 -21.25
N THR A 406 8.54 -27.39 -20.44
CA THR A 406 8.30 -28.77 -20.87
C THR A 406 6.84 -28.94 -21.26
N VAL A 407 6.59 -29.39 -22.50
CA VAL A 407 5.23 -29.61 -23.02
C VAL A 407 4.95 -31.08 -23.23
N SER A 408 3.79 -31.56 -22.76
CA SER A 408 3.40 -32.97 -22.87
C SER A 408 1.89 -33.18 -23.07
N ILE A 409 1.51 -34.37 -23.50
CA ILE A 409 0.13 -34.89 -23.54
C ILE A 409 0.09 -36.12 -22.62
N PRO A 410 -0.20 -35.92 -21.32
CA PRO A 410 -0.02 -36.96 -20.31
C PRO A 410 -0.84 -38.23 -20.58
N SER A 411 -2.07 -38.06 -21.07
CA SER A 411 -2.99 -39.17 -21.37
C SER A 411 -2.48 -40.16 -22.43
N GLN A 412 -1.53 -39.73 -23.27
CA GLN A 412 -0.96 -40.54 -24.35
C GLN A 412 0.54 -40.80 -24.16
N ASN A 413 1.11 -40.39 -23.03
CA ASN A 413 2.54 -40.49 -22.72
C ASN A 413 3.44 -39.87 -23.82
N VAL A 414 3.01 -38.75 -24.39
CA VAL A 414 3.75 -38.00 -25.42
C VAL A 414 4.35 -36.75 -24.79
N THR A 415 5.65 -36.52 -24.99
CA THR A 415 6.33 -35.26 -24.68
C THR A 415 6.75 -34.62 -25.99
N LEU A 416 6.46 -33.34 -26.16
CA LEU A 416 6.80 -32.59 -27.37
C LEU A 416 8.27 -32.16 -27.31
N THR A 417 8.92 -32.16 -28.47
CA THR A 417 10.32 -31.75 -28.63
C THR A 417 10.37 -30.27 -28.97
N GLN A 418 11.24 -29.52 -28.30
CA GLN A 418 11.48 -28.10 -28.62
C GLN A 418 12.10 -27.96 -30.01
N ASN A 419 11.65 -26.99 -30.79
CA ASN A 419 12.18 -26.70 -32.12
C ASN A 419 13.60 -26.11 -32.02
N ALA A 420 14.51 -26.58 -32.87
CA ALA A 420 15.93 -26.20 -32.80
C ALA A 420 16.22 -24.72 -33.14
N ASN A 421 15.31 -24.03 -33.82
CA ASN A 421 15.51 -22.64 -34.28
C ASN A 421 14.63 -21.62 -33.56
N VAL A 422 13.62 -22.07 -32.80
CA VAL A 422 12.65 -21.19 -32.12
C VAL A 422 12.30 -21.79 -30.75
N ASP A 423 12.82 -21.16 -29.70
CA ASP A 423 12.85 -21.67 -28.32
C ASP A 423 11.46 -21.77 -27.66
N THR A 424 10.42 -21.17 -28.26
CA THR A 424 9.02 -21.18 -27.80
C THR A 424 8.16 -22.21 -28.53
N ILE A 425 8.67 -22.86 -29.58
CA ILE A 425 7.90 -23.80 -30.39
C ILE A 425 8.22 -25.24 -29.98
N PHE A 426 7.19 -26.06 -29.79
CA PHE A 426 7.29 -27.47 -29.43
C PHE A 426 6.46 -28.33 -30.37
N GLU A 427 6.98 -29.49 -30.77
CA GLU A 427 6.40 -30.34 -31.81
C GLU A 427 6.49 -31.84 -31.47
N THR A 428 5.56 -32.65 -31.96
CA THR A 428 5.49 -34.09 -31.68
C THR A 428 6.39 -34.96 -32.57
N THR A 429 7.49 -34.41 -33.09
CA THR A 429 8.34 -35.03 -34.13
C THR A 429 8.63 -36.53 -33.85
N GLY A 430 8.07 -37.41 -34.70
CA GLY A 430 8.23 -38.87 -34.61
C GLY A 430 7.33 -39.59 -33.59
N LYS A 431 6.44 -38.87 -32.90
CA LYS A 431 5.47 -39.40 -31.91
C LYS A 431 4.07 -38.81 -32.13
N PRO A 432 3.38 -39.19 -33.23
CA PRO A 432 2.12 -38.57 -33.61
C PRO A 432 1.00 -38.89 -32.60
N VAL A 433 0.07 -37.95 -32.44
CA VAL A 433 -0.96 -37.92 -31.38
C VAL A 433 -2.28 -38.49 -31.90
N ASN A 434 -2.91 -39.35 -31.11
CA ASN A 434 -4.23 -39.89 -31.40
C ASN A 434 -5.31 -38.84 -31.10
N ILE A 435 -6.11 -38.50 -32.12
CA ILE A 435 -7.19 -37.51 -32.02
C ILE A 435 -8.60 -38.10 -32.15
N SER A 436 -8.74 -39.42 -32.16
CA SER A 436 -10.03 -40.12 -32.35
C SER A 436 -11.08 -39.79 -31.29
N GLY A 437 -10.64 -39.52 -30.06
CA GLY A 437 -11.51 -39.07 -28.97
C GLY A 437 -12.00 -37.62 -29.08
N LYS A 438 -11.52 -36.88 -30.09
CA LYS A 438 -11.76 -35.44 -30.32
C LYS A 438 -11.40 -34.53 -29.15
N LYS A 439 -10.78 -35.06 -28.10
CA LYS A 439 -10.39 -34.34 -26.89
C LYS A 439 -9.08 -34.90 -26.35
N PHE A 440 -8.20 -34.02 -25.91
CA PHE A 440 -6.97 -34.37 -25.20
C PHE A 440 -6.50 -33.18 -24.37
N THR A 441 -5.61 -33.42 -23.41
CA THR A 441 -5.05 -32.37 -22.54
C THR A 441 -3.58 -32.15 -22.88
N ILE A 442 -3.21 -30.90 -23.13
CA ILE A 442 -1.80 -30.49 -23.19
C ILE A 442 -1.41 -29.92 -21.83
N ARG A 443 -0.31 -30.42 -21.28
CA ARG A 443 0.30 -29.92 -20.05
C ARG A 443 1.55 -29.13 -20.41
N VAL A 444 1.60 -27.88 -19.96
CA VAL A 444 2.80 -27.02 -20.02
C VAL A 444 3.32 -26.86 -18.60
N VAL A 445 4.59 -27.22 -18.40
CA VAL A 445 5.33 -27.05 -17.14
C VAL A 445 6.40 -25.99 -17.39
N SER A 446 6.47 -24.95 -16.56
CA SER A 446 7.49 -23.90 -16.68
C SER A 446 8.90 -24.49 -16.59
N GLU A 447 9.89 -23.78 -17.13
CA GLU A 447 11.30 -24.18 -17.08
C GLU A 447 11.79 -24.41 -15.64
N ASP A 448 11.28 -23.62 -14.68
CA ASP A 448 11.61 -23.75 -13.25
C ASP A 448 10.79 -24.83 -12.51
N GLU A 449 9.95 -25.58 -13.24
CA GLU A 449 9.04 -26.62 -12.77
C GLU A 449 7.99 -26.18 -11.72
N LYS A 450 7.89 -24.88 -11.39
CA LYS A 450 6.98 -24.40 -10.34
C LYS A 450 5.55 -24.21 -10.80
N THR A 451 5.34 -23.91 -12.08
CA THR A 451 4.02 -23.66 -12.65
C THR A 451 3.66 -24.75 -13.62
N THR A 452 2.49 -25.37 -13.43
CA THR A 452 1.93 -26.36 -14.36
C THR A 452 0.54 -25.93 -14.77
N ASN A 453 0.31 -25.80 -16.08
CA ASN A 453 -1.01 -25.53 -16.63
C ASN A 453 -1.44 -26.64 -17.58
N ASP A 454 -2.65 -27.14 -17.34
CA ASP A 454 -3.34 -28.09 -18.21
C ASP A 454 -4.36 -27.35 -19.08
N TYR A 455 -4.30 -27.59 -20.39
CA TYR A 455 -5.18 -27.03 -21.40
C TYR A 455 -6.02 -28.15 -22.01
N ASN A 456 -7.34 -28.06 -21.87
CA ASN A 456 -8.30 -29.01 -22.42
C ASN A 456 -8.56 -28.66 -23.89
N ILE A 457 -8.01 -29.46 -24.79
CA ILE A 457 -8.20 -29.29 -26.22
C ILE A 457 -9.45 -30.05 -26.64
N THR A 458 -10.41 -29.34 -27.22
CA THR A 458 -11.61 -29.91 -27.85
C THR A 458 -11.56 -29.65 -29.35
N LEU A 459 -11.58 -30.72 -30.14
CA LEU A 459 -11.63 -30.66 -31.59
C LEU A 459 -13.09 -30.61 -32.05
N VAL A 460 -13.46 -29.56 -32.75
CA VAL A 460 -14.81 -29.37 -33.30
C VAL A 460 -14.71 -29.34 -34.81
N SER A 461 -15.51 -30.14 -35.50
CA SER A 461 -15.59 -30.08 -36.96
C SER A 461 -16.30 -28.78 -37.36
N ALA A 462 -15.72 -28.01 -38.28
CA ALA A 462 -16.37 -26.83 -38.82
C ALA A 462 -17.75 -27.19 -39.43
N SER A 463 -18.70 -26.26 -39.37
CA SER A 463 -20.05 -26.44 -39.91
C SER A 463 -20.13 -26.19 -41.43
N GLU A 464 -19.15 -25.48 -42.00
CA GLU A 464 -19.08 -25.11 -43.42
C GLU A 464 -17.63 -24.72 -43.80
N VAL A 465 -17.29 -24.84 -45.09
CA VAL A 465 -15.98 -24.45 -45.66
C VAL A 465 -15.93 -22.92 -45.80
N LYS A 466 -14.97 -22.25 -45.16
CA LYS A 466 -14.77 -20.79 -45.24
C LYS A 466 -13.32 -20.40 -45.52
N THR A 467 -13.15 -19.26 -46.19
CA THR A 467 -11.85 -18.66 -46.56
C THR A 467 -11.73 -17.23 -46.03
N ASP A 468 -12.40 -16.91 -44.93
CA ASP A 468 -12.41 -15.55 -44.40
C ASP A 468 -11.12 -15.26 -43.62
N LEU A 469 -10.61 -14.03 -43.68
CA LEU A 469 -9.65 -13.47 -42.73
C LEU A 469 -10.43 -12.55 -41.79
N THR A 470 -10.59 -12.96 -40.54
CA THR A 470 -11.43 -12.24 -39.57
C THR A 470 -10.64 -11.19 -38.79
N ASP A 471 -9.31 -11.36 -38.67
CA ASP A 471 -8.45 -10.37 -38.03
C ASP A 471 -7.03 -10.40 -38.62
N PHE A 472 -6.35 -9.26 -38.56
CA PHE A 472 -4.96 -9.08 -38.93
C PHE A 472 -4.35 -7.93 -38.13
N SER A 473 -3.22 -8.14 -37.48
CA SER A 473 -2.51 -7.10 -36.75
C SER A 473 -0.99 -7.25 -36.89
N ILE A 474 -0.29 -6.16 -36.59
CA ILE A 474 1.17 -6.11 -36.52
C ILE A 474 1.61 -5.66 -35.13
N LYS A 475 2.69 -6.23 -34.60
CA LYS A 475 3.31 -5.81 -33.34
C LYS A 475 4.71 -5.27 -33.59
N ASP A 476 5.00 -4.05 -33.13
CA ASP A 476 6.34 -3.46 -33.16
C ASP A 476 7.21 -4.08 -32.06
N THR A 477 8.36 -4.64 -32.41
CA THR A 477 9.27 -5.30 -31.47
C THR A 477 10.11 -4.32 -30.65
N ASN A 478 10.18 -3.04 -31.04
CA ASN A 478 10.95 -2.03 -30.30
C ASN A 478 10.18 -1.54 -29.07
N ASP A 479 8.89 -1.23 -29.21
CA ASP A 479 8.06 -0.67 -28.15
C ASP A 479 6.88 -1.57 -27.72
N GLY A 480 6.71 -2.74 -28.37
CA GLY A 480 5.71 -3.75 -28.04
C GLY A 480 4.28 -3.41 -28.49
N LYS A 481 4.04 -2.26 -29.12
CA LYS A 481 2.68 -1.83 -29.50
C LYS A 481 2.09 -2.68 -30.62
N ILE A 482 0.78 -2.95 -30.52
CA ILE A 482 0.00 -3.70 -31.51
C ILE A 482 -0.89 -2.74 -32.29
N TYR A 483 -0.85 -2.85 -33.62
CA TYR A 483 -1.68 -2.10 -34.55
C TYR A 483 -2.55 -3.08 -35.33
N SER A 484 -3.87 -2.98 -35.15
CA SER A 484 -4.84 -3.92 -35.72
C SER A 484 -5.53 -3.35 -36.96
N ALA A 485 -5.82 -4.21 -37.92
CA ALA A 485 -6.50 -3.84 -39.16
C ALA A 485 -8.01 -3.70 -38.94
N THR A 486 -8.58 -2.65 -39.52
CA THR A 486 -10.03 -2.54 -39.68
C THR A 486 -10.41 -3.04 -41.07
N PHE A 487 -11.22 -4.10 -41.15
CA PHE A 487 -11.63 -4.69 -42.43
C PHE A 487 -12.86 -4.01 -43.04
N ASN A 488 -12.77 -3.70 -44.33
CA ASN A 488 -13.90 -3.38 -45.19
C ASN A 488 -13.85 -4.28 -46.43
N GLY A 489 -14.68 -5.32 -46.43
CA GLY A 489 -14.62 -6.39 -47.43
C GLY A 489 -13.28 -7.13 -47.36
N LEU A 490 -12.55 -7.17 -48.47
CA LEU A 490 -11.25 -7.85 -48.57
C LEU A 490 -10.06 -6.96 -48.18
N THR A 491 -10.30 -5.72 -47.74
CA THR A 491 -9.22 -4.78 -47.41
C THR A 491 -9.17 -4.50 -45.91
N GLY A 492 -8.06 -4.84 -45.25
CA GLY A 492 -7.78 -4.49 -43.86
C GLY A 492 -6.90 -3.24 -43.78
N THR A 493 -7.33 -2.18 -43.10
CA THR A 493 -6.56 -0.92 -42.97
C THR A 493 -5.94 -0.76 -41.59
N ILE A 494 -4.64 -0.49 -41.51
CA ILE A 494 -3.89 -0.20 -40.29
C ILE A 494 -3.38 1.24 -40.34
N ASN A 495 -3.68 2.05 -39.32
CA ASN A 495 -3.15 3.41 -39.20
C ASN A 495 -1.90 3.43 -38.30
N LEU A 496 -0.80 4.02 -38.77
CA LEU A 496 0.51 4.03 -38.12
C LEU A 496 1.03 5.47 -37.93
N PRO A 497 1.79 5.76 -36.85
CA PRO A 497 2.45 7.05 -36.68
C PRO A 497 3.53 7.29 -37.75
N PHE A 498 3.88 8.56 -37.98
CA PHE A 498 4.89 8.94 -38.99
C PHE A 498 6.27 8.32 -38.69
N SER A 499 6.65 8.23 -37.43
CA SER A 499 7.91 7.61 -36.97
C SER A 499 8.13 6.19 -37.50
N MET A 500 7.07 5.45 -37.85
CA MET A 500 7.14 4.09 -38.41
C MET A 500 7.41 4.06 -39.93
N LYS A 501 7.36 5.20 -40.62
CA LYS A 501 7.49 5.32 -42.09
C LYS A 501 8.91 5.02 -42.64
N GLY A 502 9.90 4.77 -41.78
CA GLY A 502 11.24 4.29 -42.17
C GLY A 502 11.55 2.83 -41.80
N GLY A 503 10.70 2.20 -40.97
CA GLY A 503 10.91 0.82 -40.51
C GLY A 503 10.52 -0.25 -41.53
N VAL A 504 9.68 0.10 -42.51
CA VAL A 504 9.07 -0.86 -43.45
C VAL A 504 10.06 -1.37 -44.51
N THR A 505 11.04 -0.55 -44.91
CA THR A 505 12.04 -0.97 -45.91
C THR A 505 12.93 -2.11 -45.40
N ASN A 506 13.00 -2.32 -44.08
CA ASN A 506 13.66 -3.46 -43.47
C ASN A 506 12.70 -4.43 -42.76
N GLY A 507 11.48 -4.03 -42.37
CA GLY A 507 10.35 -4.88 -41.91
C GLY A 507 10.62 -5.87 -40.77
N SER A 508 11.87 -5.93 -40.28
CA SER A 508 12.42 -6.97 -39.43
C SER A 508 12.10 -6.77 -37.96
N GLY A 509 11.61 -5.58 -37.61
CA GLY A 509 11.14 -5.24 -36.28
C GLY A 509 9.64 -5.42 -36.07
N TRP A 510 8.88 -5.96 -37.03
CA TRP A 510 7.42 -6.14 -36.89
C TRP A 510 7.03 -7.61 -37.06
N THR A 511 6.14 -8.12 -36.20
CA THR A 511 5.61 -9.49 -36.28
C THR A 511 4.13 -9.47 -36.65
N ILE A 512 3.71 -10.44 -37.48
CA ILE A 512 2.33 -10.56 -38.00
C ILE A 512 1.48 -11.45 -37.09
N TYR A 513 0.22 -11.08 -36.92
CA TYR A 513 -0.84 -11.93 -36.37
C TYR A 513 -2.02 -11.92 -37.35
N ALA A 514 -2.43 -13.10 -37.82
CA ALA A 514 -3.54 -13.29 -38.75
C ALA A 514 -4.51 -14.34 -38.18
N THR A 515 -5.80 -14.07 -38.25
CA THR A 515 -6.86 -14.97 -37.78
C THR A 515 -7.76 -15.34 -38.95
N PRO A 516 -7.49 -16.47 -39.64
CA PRO A 516 -8.38 -16.98 -40.67
C PRO A 516 -9.62 -17.65 -40.05
N SER A 517 -10.66 -17.89 -40.86
CA SER A 517 -11.83 -18.66 -40.47
C SER A 517 -11.46 -20.06 -40.01
N ALA A 518 -12.30 -20.65 -39.16
CA ALA A 518 -12.17 -22.02 -38.67
C ALA A 518 -11.79 -23.02 -39.79
N GLY A 519 -10.68 -23.76 -39.60
CA GLY A 519 -10.18 -24.74 -40.57
C GLY A 519 -9.45 -24.18 -41.80
N ALA A 520 -9.23 -22.86 -41.87
CA ALA A 520 -8.49 -22.20 -42.95
C ALA A 520 -7.09 -21.74 -42.50
N THR A 521 -6.18 -21.57 -43.46
CA THR A 521 -4.79 -21.15 -43.22
C THR A 521 -4.49 -19.86 -43.98
N ALA A 522 -3.82 -18.90 -43.33
CA ALA A 522 -3.34 -17.67 -43.94
C ALA A 522 -1.88 -17.80 -44.42
N PHE A 523 -1.54 -17.20 -45.55
CA PHE A 523 -0.24 -17.30 -46.21
C PHE A 523 0.29 -15.93 -46.63
N THR A 524 1.61 -15.76 -46.56
CA THR A 524 2.29 -14.51 -46.96
C THR A 524 2.39 -14.33 -48.48
N ASN A 525 2.31 -15.42 -49.27
CA ASN A 525 2.30 -15.37 -50.75
C ASN A 525 1.74 -16.66 -51.40
N GLU A 526 1.97 -16.87 -52.70
CA GLU A 526 1.49 -18.03 -53.48
C GLU A 526 2.17 -19.38 -53.13
N ASN A 527 3.16 -19.40 -52.24
CA ASN A 527 3.89 -20.62 -51.89
C ASN A 527 3.30 -21.28 -50.62
N PRO A 528 2.80 -22.53 -50.69
CA PRO A 528 2.25 -23.26 -49.54
C PRO A 528 3.23 -23.53 -48.41
N ALA A 529 4.54 -23.45 -48.66
CA ALA A 529 5.57 -23.51 -47.61
C ALA A 529 5.69 -22.22 -46.76
N LYS A 530 4.82 -21.22 -46.95
CA LYS A 530 4.88 -19.91 -46.28
C LYS A 530 3.60 -19.55 -45.51
N ALA A 531 3.08 -20.49 -44.73
CA ALA A 531 1.99 -20.22 -43.80
C ALA A 531 2.40 -19.13 -42.80
N ILE A 532 1.46 -18.24 -42.46
CA ILE A 532 1.66 -17.26 -41.39
C ILE A 532 1.55 -18.01 -40.06
N VAL A 533 2.67 -18.03 -39.34
CA VAL A 533 2.73 -18.39 -37.93
C VAL A 533 2.68 -17.09 -37.12
N ASN A 534 1.61 -16.91 -36.35
CA ASN A 534 1.40 -15.71 -35.56
C ASN A 534 2.56 -15.50 -34.57
N GLY A 535 3.02 -14.26 -34.42
CA GLY A 535 4.13 -13.91 -33.53
C GLY A 535 5.53 -14.30 -34.03
N THR A 536 5.64 -15.29 -34.92
CA THR A 536 6.93 -15.72 -35.51
C THR A 536 7.18 -15.13 -36.89
N THR A 537 6.13 -14.97 -37.70
CA THR A 537 6.29 -14.47 -39.07
C THR A 537 6.52 -12.97 -39.05
N THR A 538 7.72 -12.55 -39.46
CA THR A 538 8.09 -11.13 -39.56
C THR A 538 7.41 -10.47 -40.77
N PHE A 539 7.10 -9.17 -40.63
CA PHE A 539 6.35 -8.43 -41.64
C PHE A 539 7.10 -8.36 -43.00
N ASP A 540 8.43 -8.45 -42.98
CA ASP A 540 9.25 -8.51 -44.20
C ASP A 540 8.85 -9.65 -45.15
N LYS A 541 8.27 -10.74 -44.64
CA LYS A 541 7.83 -11.89 -45.45
C LYS A 541 6.63 -11.61 -46.34
N LEU A 542 5.89 -10.52 -46.11
CA LEU A 542 4.84 -10.04 -47.01
C LEU A 542 5.39 -9.26 -48.22
N LEU A 543 6.68 -8.89 -48.24
CA LEU A 543 7.28 -8.09 -49.32
C LEU A 543 7.60 -8.87 -50.61
N VAL A 544 7.29 -10.17 -50.71
CA VAL A 544 7.86 -11.06 -51.75
C VAL A 544 7.34 -10.80 -53.18
N ASN A 545 6.38 -9.89 -53.38
CA ASN A 545 6.10 -9.32 -54.71
C ASN A 545 5.94 -7.82 -54.55
N GLY A 546 6.97 -7.06 -54.95
CA GLY A 546 7.15 -5.63 -54.74
C GLY A 546 5.85 -4.87 -54.55
N ALA A 547 5.58 -4.49 -53.29
CA ALA A 547 4.48 -3.62 -52.95
C ALA A 547 4.58 -2.36 -53.82
N ALA A 548 3.55 -2.05 -54.59
CA ALA A 548 3.46 -0.75 -55.23
C ALA A 548 3.21 0.27 -54.12
N ALA A 549 4.26 0.94 -53.65
CA ALA A 549 4.08 2.13 -52.83
C ALA A 549 3.19 3.11 -53.60
N ASP A 550 2.11 3.57 -52.98
CA ASP A 550 1.24 4.55 -53.63
C ASP A 550 1.99 5.89 -53.72
N THR A 551 2.54 6.16 -54.89
CA THR A 551 3.23 7.42 -55.19
C THR A 551 2.26 8.60 -55.28
N ALA A 552 0.96 8.37 -55.47
CA ALA A 552 -0.05 9.43 -55.56
C ALA A 552 -0.34 10.07 -54.19
N ASN A 553 -0.15 9.33 -53.09
CA ASN A 553 -0.33 9.82 -51.72
C ASN A 553 1.00 10.16 -51.03
N GLY A 554 2.06 10.50 -51.77
CA GLY A 554 3.36 10.87 -51.20
C GLY A 554 4.06 9.73 -50.44
N GLY A 555 3.74 8.47 -50.77
CA GLY A 555 4.32 7.27 -50.16
C GLY A 555 3.90 7.07 -48.69
N PHE A 556 2.76 7.60 -48.26
CA PHE A 556 2.21 7.39 -46.90
C PHE A 556 1.21 6.22 -46.83
N VAL A 557 1.00 5.52 -47.94
CA VAL A 557 0.08 4.39 -48.01
C VAL A 557 0.77 3.24 -48.73
N GLU A 558 0.69 2.05 -48.15
CA GLU A 558 1.31 0.83 -48.67
C GLU A 558 0.31 -0.32 -48.64
N TYR A 559 0.43 -1.26 -49.58
CA TYR A 559 -0.51 -2.38 -49.76
C TYR A 559 0.23 -3.71 -49.81
N TYR A 560 -0.26 -4.69 -49.05
CA TYR A 560 0.29 -6.04 -48.94
C TYR A 560 -0.82 -7.07 -49.13
N ASN A 561 -0.50 -8.28 -49.59
CA ASN A 561 -1.50 -9.32 -49.82
C ASN A 561 -1.34 -10.47 -48.84
N VAL A 562 -2.46 -10.94 -48.30
CA VAL A 562 -2.57 -12.15 -47.46
C VAL A 562 -3.56 -13.09 -48.13
N ARG A 563 -3.17 -14.34 -48.35
CA ARG A 563 -4.07 -15.36 -48.93
C ARG A 563 -4.60 -16.28 -47.85
N VAL A 564 -5.88 -16.64 -47.92
CA VAL A 564 -6.53 -17.61 -47.04
C VAL A 564 -7.07 -18.78 -47.87
N ALA A 565 -6.74 -20.01 -47.48
CA ALA A 565 -7.19 -21.24 -48.14
C ALA A 565 -7.97 -22.13 -47.15
N ALA A 566 -9.03 -22.80 -47.61
CA ALA A 566 -9.86 -23.68 -46.78
C ALA A 566 -9.46 -25.16 -46.87
N ASP A 567 -9.62 -25.89 -45.77
CA ASP A 567 -9.65 -27.36 -45.60
C ASP A 567 -8.91 -28.24 -46.63
N ASP A 568 -7.71 -28.68 -46.24
CA ASP A 568 -6.83 -29.67 -46.88
C ASP A 568 -6.36 -29.45 -48.34
N LEU A 569 -6.85 -28.45 -49.08
CA LEU A 569 -6.49 -28.23 -50.51
C LEU A 569 -5.25 -27.32 -50.70
N ALA A 570 -4.41 -27.64 -51.68
CA ALA A 570 -3.19 -26.90 -52.00
C ALA A 570 -3.47 -25.53 -52.66
N LEU A 571 -2.59 -24.55 -52.44
CA LEU A 571 -2.60 -23.26 -53.14
C LEU A 571 -2.62 -23.48 -54.67
N GLY A 572 -3.63 -22.96 -55.36
CA GLY A 572 -3.77 -23.07 -56.81
C GLY A 572 -5.21 -23.22 -57.32
N ASP A 573 -6.15 -23.54 -56.44
CA ASP A 573 -7.59 -23.58 -56.77
C ASP A 573 -8.25 -22.23 -56.43
N THR A 574 -8.83 -21.58 -57.44
CA THR A 574 -9.44 -20.25 -57.32
C THR A 574 -10.79 -20.27 -56.60
N ASP A 575 -11.48 -21.42 -56.56
CA ASP A 575 -12.80 -21.52 -55.94
C ASP A 575 -12.72 -21.76 -54.42
N THR A 576 -11.53 -22.05 -53.88
CA THR A 576 -11.29 -22.45 -52.49
C THR A 576 -10.23 -21.58 -51.77
N THR A 577 -9.81 -20.47 -52.39
CA THR A 577 -8.88 -19.49 -51.82
C THR A 577 -9.42 -18.06 -51.89
N ARG A 578 -9.01 -17.19 -50.98
CA ARG A 578 -9.41 -15.77 -50.94
C ARG A 578 -8.20 -14.88 -50.64
N THR A 579 -8.04 -13.78 -51.37
CA THR A 579 -6.95 -12.82 -51.14
C THR A 579 -7.47 -11.57 -50.44
N TYR A 580 -6.81 -11.17 -49.37
CA TYR A 580 -7.03 -9.94 -48.62
C TYR A 580 -5.89 -8.95 -48.88
N THR A 581 -6.22 -7.67 -48.96
CA THR A 581 -5.25 -6.58 -49.07
C THR A 581 -5.10 -5.88 -47.72
N ILE A 582 -3.90 -5.88 -47.15
CA ILE A 582 -3.55 -5.12 -45.95
C ILE A 582 -2.99 -3.76 -46.37
N LYS A 583 -3.72 -2.70 -46.04
CA LYS A 583 -3.40 -1.30 -46.32
C LYS A 583 -2.78 -0.66 -45.08
N LEU A 584 -1.51 -0.28 -45.13
CA LEU A 584 -0.88 0.56 -44.10
C LEU A 584 -1.08 2.03 -44.45
N VAL A 585 -1.45 2.84 -43.47
CA VAL A 585 -1.67 4.29 -43.60
C VAL A 585 -0.82 5.01 -42.56
N PHE A 586 0.27 5.64 -42.99
CA PHE A 586 1.15 6.42 -42.13
C PHE A 586 0.60 7.84 -41.94
N ALA A 587 0.65 8.34 -40.72
CA ALA A 587 0.38 9.73 -40.42
C ALA A 587 1.35 10.65 -41.19
N GLN A 588 0.89 11.86 -41.50
CA GLN A 588 1.75 12.89 -42.09
C GLN A 588 2.74 13.42 -41.04
N PRO A 589 3.99 13.77 -41.40
CA PRO A 589 4.97 14.29 -40.46
C PRO A 589 4.49 15.63 -39.89
N LYS A 590 4.70 15.87 -38.61
CA LYS A 590 4.50 17.21 -38.06
C LYS A 590 5.63 18.12 -38.53
N THR A 591 5.31 19.21 -39.20
CA THR A 591 6.30 20.08 -39.87
C THR A 591 6.71 21.31 -39.05
N GLY A 592 6.14 21.50 -37.85
CA GLY A 592 6.50 22.63 -37.00
C GLY A 592 7.94 22.52 -36.51
N ASN A 593 8.69 23.62 -36.59
CA ASN A 593 10.11 23.69 -36.23
C ASN A 593 10.45 24.96 -35.42
N LEU A 594 9.48 25.49 -34.68
CA LEU A 594 9.63 26.71 -33.90
C LEU A 594 9.95 26.40 -32.44
N LEU A 595 10.84 27.19 -31.85
CA LEU A 595 10.93 27.39 -30.42
C LEU A 595 9.78 28.34 -29.99
N LEU A 596 9.06 27.97 -28.93
CA LEU A 596 7.83 28.62 -28.50
C LEU A 596 8.03 29.40 -27.19
N SER A 597 7.19 30.41 -26.99
CA SER A 597 7.18 31.23 -25.77
C SER A 597 6.92 30.39 -24.52
N GLY A 598 7.53 30.80 -23.40
CA GLY A 598 7.49 30.05 -22.13
C GLY A 598 8.61 29.02 -21.96
N THR A 599 9.63 29.05 -22.82
CA THR A 599 10.93 28.42 -22.58
C THR A 599 11.63 29.15 -21.42
N ALA A 600 12.17 28.42 -20.45
CA ALA A 600 12.75 28.95 -19.22
C ALA A 600 14.10 28.30 -18.91
N ALA A 601 15.12 29.12 -18.66
CA ALA A 601 16.48 28.68 -18.38
C ALA A 601 16.85 28.83 -16.89
N VAL A 602 17.72 27.94 -16.40
CA VAL A 602 18.18 27.87 -15.00
C VAL A 602 19.67 27.53 -14.93
N GLY A 603 20.31 27.84 -13.80
CA GLY A 603 21.75 27.68 -13.57
C GLY A 603 22.18 26.34 -12.96
N THR A 604 21.24 25.46 -12.64
CA THR A 604 21.49 24.14 -12.04
C THR A 604 20.79 23.05 -12.85
N ASN A 605 21.36 21.85 -12.87
CA ASN A 605 20.71 20.66 -13.40
C ASN A 605 19.91 19.90 -12.34
N ASN A 606 19.78 20.45 -11.13
CA ASN A 606 18.98 19.86 -10.06
C ASN A 606 17.71 20.69 -9.84
N LEU A 607 16.54 20.09 -10.08
CA LEU A 607 15.27 20.80 -9.99
C LEU A 607 14.95 21.29 -8.56
N SER A 608 15.38 20.57 -7.52
CA SER A 608 15.15 20.97 -6.11
C SER A 608 15.99 22.17 -5.67
N GLU A 609 17.05 22.49 -6.41
CA GLU A 609 17.90 23.65 -6.19
C GLU A 609 17.47 24.85 -7.02
N VAL A 610 16.46 24.72 -7.88
CA VAL A 610 15.96 25.84 -8.67
C VAL A 610 15.26 26.83 -7.74
N THR A 611 15.82 28.03 -7.69
CA THR A 611 15.32 29.17 -6.94
C THR A 611 15.18 30.37 -7.88
N GLU A 612 14.59 31.47 -7.39
CA GLU A 612 14.56 32.72 -8.15
C GLU A 612 15.97 33.27 -8.44
N ASN A 613 16.97 32.92 -7.62
CA ASN A 613 18.34 33.39 -7.76
C ASN A 613 19.09 32.74 -8.94
N ASN A 614 18.73 31.51 -9.31
CA ASN A 614 19.37 30.78 -10.42
C ASN A 614 18.41 30.54 -11.59
N THR A 615 17.30 31.28 -11.67
CA THR A 615 16.39 31.27 -12.82
C THR A 615 16.65 32.49 -13.70
N PHE A 616 16.84 32.27 -15.00
CA PHE A 616 17.23 33.32 -15.95
C PHE A 616 16.06 33.74 -16.82
N LYS A 617 15.85 35.06 -16.95
CA LYS A 617 14.85 35.58 -17.88
C LYS A 617 15.25 35.21 -19.31
N THR A 618 14.34 34.55 -20.01
CA THR A 618 14.54 34.02 -21.36
C THR A 618 13.54 34.67 -22.33
N GLU A 619 14.04 35.27 -23.40
CA GLU A 619 13.22 35.94 -24.42
C GLU A 619 13.51 35.35 -25.80
N ILE A 620 12.47 34.94 -26.54
CA ILE A 620 12.60 34.43 -27.92
C ILE A 620 12.17 35.54 -28.87
N GLY A 621 13.02 35.86 -29.84
CA GLY A 621 12.76 36.95 -30.78
C GLY A 621 13.81 37.00 -31.88
N LYS A 622 14.23 38.22 -32.23
CA LYS A 622 15.23 38.46 -33.26
C LYS A 622 16.37 39.33 -32.73
N VAL A 623 17.55 39.18 -33.33
CA VAL A 623 18.74 39.97 -33.02
C VAL A 623 19.42 40.42 -34.32
N ASN A 624 19.98 41.63 -34.32
CA ASN A 624 20.84 42.07 -35.41
C ASN A 624 22.16 41.32 -35.34
N THR A 625 22.68 40.89 -36.48
CA THR A 625 23.97 40.23 -36.59
C THR A 625 24.82 40.86 -37.68
N ASP A 626 26.08 40.45 -37.75
CA ASP A 626 27.01 40.76 -38.85
C ASP A 626 26.52 40.26 -40.23
N ASP A 627 25.53 39.35 -40.26
CA ASP A 627 24.88 38.81 -41.46
C ASP A 627 23.34 39.03 -41.47
N GLY A 628 22.91 40.18 -40.95
CA GLY A 628 21.50 40.61 -40.94
C GLY A 628 20.70 40.11 -39.74
N GLU A 629 19.38 40.27 -39.77
CA GLU A 629 18.51 39.92 -38.63
C GLU A 629 18.28 38.40 -38.54
N LYS A 630 18.59 37.78 -37.39
CA LYS A 630 18.44 36.34 -37.15
C LYS A 630 17.49 36.04 -35.98
N ASP A 631 16.85 34.88 -35.98
CA ASP A 631 16.07 34.39 -34.83
C ASP A 631 17.00 34.06 -33.66
N ALA A 632 16.61 34.43 -32.44
CA ALA A 632 17.49 34.36 -31.28
C ALA A 632 16.77 34.04 -29.96
N VAL A 633 17.54 33.52 -29.02
CA VAL A 633 17.20 33.34 -27.61
C VAL A 633 18.09 34.25 -26.78
N LYS A 634 17.50 35.25 -26.15
CA LYS A 634 18.19 36.17 -25.25
C LYS A 634 18.05 35.66 -23.81
N LEU A 635 19.18 35.50 -23.14
CA LEU A 635 19.27 35.21 -21.71
C LEU A 635 19.65 36.49 -20.95
N THR A 636 19.01 36.75 -19.81
CA THR A 636 19.42 37.82 -18.90
C THR A 636 20.05 37.19 -17.68
N LEU A 637 21.37 37.31 -17.54
CA LEU A 637 22.15 36.66 -16.49
C LEU A 637 22.37 37.62 -15.31
N PRO A 638 22.34 37.12 -14.05
CA PRO A 638 22.64 37.92 -12.87
C PRO A 638 24.01 38.63 -12.97
N HIS A 639 24.13 39.79 -12.32
CA HIS A 639 25.36 40.57 -12.31
C HIS A 639 26.55 39.75 -11.81
N SER A 640 26.34 39.03 -10.71
CA SER A 640 27.31 38.14 -10.06
C SER A 640 27.81 37.01 -10.98
N VAL A 641 26.91 36.43 -11.78
CA VAL A 641 27.24 35.36 -12.73
C VAL A 641 28.14 35.88 -13.84
N VAL A 642 27.88 37.08 -14.36
CA VAL A 642 28.71 37.70 -15.43
C VAL A 642 30.09 38.10 -14.90
N GLU A 643 30.18 38.70 -13.71
CA GLU A 643 31.48 39.03 -13.10
C GLU A 643 32.32 37.78 -12.83
N GLY A 644 31.69 36.67 -12.43
CA GLY A 644 32.37 35.39 -12.23
C GLY A 644 33.03 34.82 -13.49
N MET A 645 32.49 35.11 -14.68
CA MET A 645 33.09 34.70 -15.96
C MET A 645 34.40 35.43 -16.27
N GLY A 646 34.56 36.66 -15.77
CA GLY A 646 35.76 37.49 -15.98
C GLY A 646 36.76 37.46 -14.82
N ALA A 647 36.48 36.70 -13.76
CA ALA A 647 37.29 36.69 -12.55
C ALA A 647 38.70 36.09 -12.78
N THR A 648 39.71 36.68 -12.14
CA THR A 648 41.10 36.19 -12.16
C THR A 648 41.48 35.62 -10.79
N PRO A 649 42.25 34.50 -10.71
CA PRO A 649 42.87 33.76 -11.81
C PRO A 649 41.98 32.66 -12.43
N THR A 650 40.78 32.42 -11.92
CA THR A 650 39.93 31.29 -12.33
C THR A 650 38.55 31.76 -12.78
N PRO A 651 38.36 31.98 -14.09
CA PRO A 651 37.05 32.21 -14.70
C PRO A 651 36.08 31.06 -14.42
N VAL A 652 34.83 31.37 -14.09
CA VAL A 652 33.77 30.38 -13.88
C VAL A 652 32.72 30.55 -14.98
N PRO A 653 32.60 29.62 -15.96
CA PRO A 653 31.59 29.71 -17.00
C PRO A 653 30.18 29.49 -16.42
N ALA A 654 29.18 30.20 -16.95
CA ALA A 654 27.80 29.92 -16.59
C ALA A 654 27.32 28.64 -17.28
N LYS A 655 26.72 27.76 -16.49
CA LYS A 655 26.08 26.54 -16.98
C LYS A 655 24.59 26.81 -17.07
N ILE A 656 24.03 26.76 -18.28
CA ILE A 656 22.63 27.03 -18.53
C ILE A 656 21.93 25.72 -18.91
N PHE A 657 20.85 25.43 -18.20
CA PHE A 657 19.94 24.33 -18.48
C PHE A 657 18.55 24.89 -18.77
N PHE A 658 17.72 24.15 -19.51
CA PHE A 658 16.32 24.54 -19.69
C PHE A 658 15.45 23.84 -18.65
N LYS A 659 14.84 24.57 -17.72
CA LYS A 659 13.77 24.02 -16.87
C LYS A 659 12.55 23.66 -17.72
N THR A 660 12.26 24.47 -18.72
CA THR A 660 11.16 24.24 -19.66
C THR A 660 11.64 24.57 -21.06
N LEU A 661 11.48 23.64 -22.01
CA LEU A 661 11.86 23.81 -23.41
C LEU A 661 10.62 23.61 -24.28
N LYS A 662 9.96 24.71 -24.64
CA LYS A 662 8.73 24.63 -25.45
C LYS A 662 9.09 24.72 -26.93
N VAL A 663 8.77 23.66 -27.66
CA VAL A 663 8.98 23.56 -29.10
C VAL A 663 7.72 23.13 -29.82
N SER A 664 7.71 23.24 -31.14
CA SER A 664 6.63 22.68 -31.98
C SER A 664 6.45 21.18 -31.71
N PRO A 665 5.22 20.63 -31.83
CA PRO A 665 4.97 19.22 -31.55
C PRO A 665 5.89 18.27 -32.32
N GLU A 666 6.49 17.30 -31.62
CA GLU A 666 7.50 16.33 -32.11
C GLU A 666 8.80 16.94 -32.67
N ALA A 667 9.03 18.25 -32.50
CA ALA A 667 10.30 18.85 -32.86
C ALA A 667 11.36 18.54 -31.81
N ARG A 668 12.61 18.38 -32.26
CA ARG A 668 13.78 18.12 -31.42
C ARG A 668 14.76 19.27 -31.50
N VAL A 669 15.53 19.50 -30.44
CA VAL A 669 16.49 20.62 -30.35
C VAL A 669 17.91 20.10 -30.25
N PHE A 670 18.80 20.62 -31.09
CA PHE A 670 20.22 20.27 -31.08
C PHE A 670 21.05 21.54 -30.91
N GLY A 671 22.06 21.49 -30.03
CA GLY A 671 22.89 22.63 -29.67
C GLY A 671 24.33 22.50 -30.15
N PHE A 672 24.95 23.63 -30.52
CA PHE A 672 26.37 23.76 -30.82
C PHE A 672 26.98 25.01 -30.20
N ALA A 673 28.19 24.85 -29.65
CA ALA A 673 29.00 25.98 -29.20
C ALA A 673 29.40 26.89 -30.36
N GLY A 674 29.51 28.20 -30.08
CA GLY A 674 30.10 29.16 -31.01
C GLY A 674 31.61 28.95 -31.16
N GLY A 675 32.21 29.51 -32.21
CA GLY A 675 33.64 29.44 -32.50
C GLY A 675 34.11 28.15 -33.17
N THR A 676 33.28 27.10 -33.24
CA THR A 676 33.59 25.81 -33.88
C THR A 676 33.10 25.70 -35.33
N ALA A 677 32.79 26.84 -35.96
CA ALA A 677 32.36 26.93 -37.34
C ALA A 677 33.52 26.70 -38.35
N ASN A 678 34.40 25.73 -38.13
CA ASN A 678 35.14 25.09 -39.21
C ASN A 678 35.92 23.86 -38.74
N THR A 679 35.76 22.78 -39.48
CA THR A 679 36.60 21.58 -39.54
C THR A 679 36.43 20.52 -38.44
N THR A 680 36.02 19.32 -38.88
CA THR A 680 35.96 18.02 -38.19
C THR A 680 34.76 17.73 -37.27
N LYS A 681 33.78 17.00 -37.83
CA LYS A 681 32.86 16.04 -37.18
C LYS A 681 32.58 16.23 -35.66
N VAL A 682 32.12 17.41 -35.25
CA VAL A 682 31.62 17.64 -33.88
C VAL A 682 30.17 17.16 -33.84
N LEU A 683 29.87 16.23 -32.94
CA LEU A 683 28.52 15.69 -32.75
C LEU A 683 27.62 16.75 -32.10
N ALA A 684 26.45 16.99 -32.69
CA ALA A 684 25.43 17.84 -32.12
C ALA A 684 24.88 17.19 -30.85
N ASN A 685 24.79 17.96 -29.77
CA ASN A 685 24.20 17.48 -28.53
C ASN A 685 22.71 17.81 -28.52
N GLU A 686 21.85 16.80 -28.34
CA GLU A 686 20.42 17.05 -28.16
C GLU A 686 20.19 17.82 -26.85
N ILE A 687 19.57 19.00 -26.95
CA ILE A 687 19.19 19.83 -25.82
C ILE A 687 17.82 19.38 -25.34
N LYS A 688 17.75 19.01 -24.06
CA LYS A 688 16.51 18.59 -23.40
C LYS A 688 16.20 19.53 -22.25
N GLN A 689 14.92 19.64 -21.91
CA GLN A 689 14.54 20.27 -20.66
C GLN A 689 14.89 19.35 -19.49
N LEU A 690 15.04 19.94 -18.30
CA LEU A 690 15.08 19.21 -17.04
C LEU A 690 13.80 18.42 -16.90
N ASP A 691 13.97 17.16 -16.53
CA ASP A 691 12.85 16.28 -16.30
C ASP A 691 12.30 16.53 -14.90
N GLU A 692 11.06 17.01 -14.79
CA GLU A 692 10.35 17.25 -13.51
C GLU A 692 10.21 16.01 -12.63
N LYS A 693 10.58 14.91 -13.24
CA LYS A 693 10.42 13.55 -12.81
C LYS A 693 11.70 13.00 -12.17
N VAL A 694 12.87 13.57 -12.47
CA VAL A 694 14.18 13.17 -11.94
C VAL A 694 14.55 14.06 -10.75
N LEU A 695 14.86 13.42 -9.62
CA LEU A 695 15.25 14.09 -8.38
C LEU A 695 16.76 14.11 -8.20
N GLY A 696 17.27 15.25 -7.72
CA GLY A 696 18.70 15.53 -7.68
C GLY A 696 19.28 15.99 -9.03
N PRO A 697 20.62 16.14 -9.12
CA PRO A 697 21.31 16.57 -10.34
C PRO A 697 21.09 15.59 -11.51
N GLN A 698 20.61 16.09 -12.65
CA GLN A 698 20.28 15.27 -13.83
C GLN A 698 21.50 15.03 -14.72
N GLY A 699 21.94 13.77 -14.83
CA GLY A 699 23.02 13.33 -15.72
C GLY A 699 22.56 13.19 -17.17
N GLY A 700 23.43 13.50 -18.14
CA GLY A 700 23.11 13.36 -19.57
C GLY A 700 22.17 14.43 -20.16
N ILE A 701 21.74 15.41 -19.36
CA ILE A 701 21.13 16.64 -19.87
C ILE A 701 22.25 17.56 -20.34
N ASN A 702 22.25 17.87 -21.63
CA ASN A 702 23.23 18.77 -22.23
C ASN A 702 22.98 20.21 -21.79
N LYS A 703 24.03 20.85 -21.27
CA LYS A 703 24.07 22.26 -20.89
C LYS A 703 24.50 23.13 -22.06
N ILE A 704 24.11 24.40 -22.00
CA ILE A 704 24.79 25.47 -22.73
C ILE A 704 25.85 26.02 -21.76
N GLU A 705 27.12 25.86 -22.12
CA GLU A 705 28.21 26.57 -21.43
C GLU A 705 28.37 27.94 -22.06
N PHE A 706 28.39 28.94 -21.19
CA PHE A 706 28.53 30.33 -21.54
C PHE A 706 29.75 30.90 -20.82
N ASP A 707 30.87 30.96 -21.53
CA ASP A 707 32.13 31.52 -21.05
C ASP A 707 32.24 33.01 -21.42
N ALA A 708 33.39 33.62 -21.09
CA ALA A 708 33.64 35.04 -21.36
C ALA A 708 33.60 35.37 -22.86
N ASP A 709 34.06 34.47 -23.72
CA ASP A 709 34.11 34.66 -25.17
C ASP A 709 32.69 34.56 -25.78
N ALA A 710 31.92 33.54 -25.40
CA ALA A 710 30.52 33.39 -25.79
C ALA A 710 29.64 34.55 -25.28
N TYR A 711 29.96 35.11 -24.10
CA TYR A 711 29.32 36.34 -23.61
C TYR A 711 29.74 37.58 -24.39
N GLY A 712 31.01 37.69 -24.79
CA GLY A 712 31.53 38.77 -25.62
C GLY A 712 30.95 38.82 -27.03
N ALA A 713 30.37 37.72 -27.54
CA ALA A 713 29.79 37.64 -28.87
C ALA A 713 28.68 38.68 -29.14
N TYR A 714 27.94 39.11 -28.11
CA TYR A 714 26.94 40.18 -28.24
C TYR A 714 27.51 41.52 -27.79
N ASN A 715 27.65 42.44 -28.75
CA ASN A 715 28.09 43.79 -28.43
C ASN A 715 26.88 44.64 -28.00
N THR A 716 26.85 44.98 -26.72
CA THR A 716 25.75 45.75 -26.10
C THR A 716 25.65 47.18 -26.61
N THR A 717 26.69 47.74 -27.24
CA THR A 717 26.76 49.13 -27.70
C THR A 717 26.07 49.32 -29.05
N ASN A 718 26.48 48.54 -30.06
CA ASN A 718 25.85 48.55 -31.39
C ASN A 718 24.63 47.61 -31.46
N LYS A 719 24.41 46.76 -30.45
CA LYS A 719 23.33 45.77 -30.37
C LYS A 719 23.41 44.71 -31.48
N GLU A 720 24.62 44.29 -31.81
CA GLU A 720 24.90 43.29 -32.83
C GLU A 720 25.53 42.05 -32.20
N LEU A 721 25.10 40.86 -32.65
CA LEU A 721 25.65 39.56 -32.28
C LEU A 721 26.58 39.03 -33.39
N THR A 722 27.79 38.64 -33.03
CA THR A 722 28.72 37.95 -33.94
C THR A 722 28.27 36.49 -34.13
N VAL A 723 27.77 36.14 -35.32
CA VAL A 723 27.23 34.79 -35.60
C VAL A 723 28.25 33.69 -35.39
N ALA A 724 29.52 33.94 -35.73
CA ALA A 724 30.59 32.96 -35.64
C ALA A 724 30.89 32.52 -34.19
N GLU A 725 30.61 33.37 -33.20
CA GLU A 725 30.95 33.18 -31.78
C GLU A 725 29.72 32.79 -30.94
N ALA A 726 28.51 32.88 -31.50
CA ALA A 726 27.27 32.59 -30.81
C ALA A 726 26.99 31.08 -30.72
N TYR A 727 26.40 30.65 -29.60
CA TYR A 727 25.85 29.30 -29.47
C TYR A 727 24.59 29.18 -30.35
N THR A 728 24.40 28.04 -31.02
CA THR A 728 23.26 27.82 -31.94
C THR A 728 22.38 26.66 -31.53
N LEU A 729 21.07 26.84 -31.67
CA LEU A 729 20.04 25.82 -31.47
C LEU A 729 19.33 25.53 -32.79
N TYR A 730 19.33 24.27 -33.21
CA TYR A 730 18.59 23.77 -34.36
C TYR A 730 17.31 23.10 -33.86
N VAL A 731 16.16 23.67 -34.19
CA VAL A 731 14.86 23.05 -33.93
C VAL A 731 14.44 22.30 -35.19
N VAL A 732 14.41 20.98 -35.13
CA VAL A 732 14.23 20.08 -36.27
C VAL A 732 12.89 19.38 -36.18
N ASN A 733 12.11 19.38 -37.26
CA ASN A 733 10.83 18.68 -37.33
C ASN A 733 10.99 17.20 -37.73
N GLU A 734 9.90 16.45 -37.62
CA GLU A 734 9.88 14.99 -37.82
C GLU A 734 10.24 14.56 -39.25
N LYS A 735 10.11 15.46 -40.25
CA LYS A 735 10.32 15.14 -41.67
C LYS A 735 11.79 14.83 -42.01
N THR A 736 12.75 15.27 -41.20
CA THR A 736 14.16 14.87 -41.33
C THR A 736 14.51 13.92 -40.18
N PRO A 737 14.72 12.62 -40.43
CA PRO A 737 15.25 11.72 -39.41
C PRO A 737 16.69 12.14 -39.10
N ILE A 738 16.92 12.51 -37.83
CA ILE A 738 18.20 12.96 -37.31
C ILE A 738 18.54 12.08 -36.12
N ASP A 739 19.65 11.35 -36.18
CA ASP A 739 20.10 10.51 -35.09
C ASP A 739 20.56 11.36 -33.89
N ALA A 740 20.59 10.77 -32.69
CA ALA A 740 21.05 11.48 -31.48
C ALA A 740 22.51 11.99 -31.59
N ASN A 741 23.30 11.39 -32.49
CA ASN A 741 24.71 11.72 -32.76
C ASN A 741 24.88 12.28 -34.18
N THR A 742 24.06 13.27 -34.56
CA THR A 742 24.12 13.89 -35.88
C THR A 742 25.25 14.93 -35.96
N ASP A 743 25.83 15.11 -37.15
CA ASP A 743 26.77 16.19 -37.43
C ASP A 743 26.08 17.50 -37.89
N ILE A 744 26.83 18.59 -37.90
CA ILE A 744 26.33 19.90 -38.34
C ILE A 744 25.90 19.92 -39.82
N ALA A 745 26.44 19.03 -40.66
CA ALA A 745 26.13 19.00 -42.08
C ALA A 745 24.70 18.50 -42.34
N ALA A 746 24.26 17.47 -41.60
CA ALA A 746 22.88 16.98 -41.69
C ALA A 746 21.88 18.04 -41.20
N LEU A 747 22.22 18.79 -40.14
CA LEU A 747 21.39 19.88 -39.62
C LEU A 747 21.30 21.07 -40.58
N ASN A 748 22.40 21.47 -41.20
CA ASN A 748 22.39 22.49 -42.26
C ASN A 748 21.59 22.06 -43.49
N THR A 749 21.62 20.77 -43.83
CA THR A 749 20.76 20.19 -44.88
C THR A 749 19.29 20.28 -44.47
N ALA A 750 18.95 19.99 -43.22
CA ALA A 750 17.59 20.11 -42.71
C ALA A 750 17.08 21.58 -42.74
N VAL A 751 17.93 22.55 -42.42
CA VAL A 751 17.62 23.99 -42.56
C VAL A 751 17.36 24.35 -44.02
N THR A 752 18.23 23.92 -44.94
CA THR A 752 18.08 24.15 -46.39
C THR A 752 16.76 23.58 -46.92
N ASN A 753 16.36 22.41 -46.42
CA ASN A 753 15.11 21.74 -46.77
C ASN A 753 13.88 22.32 -46.04
N LYS A 754 14.04 23.39 -45.24
CA LYS A 754 13.00 24.02 -44.41
C LYS A 754 12.40 23.08 -43.36
N ASN A 755 13.12 22.02 -43.00
CA ASN A 755 12.74 21.07 -41.97
C ASN A 755 13.31 21.44 -40.59
N ALA A 756 14.26 22.38 -40.54
CA ALA A 756 14.79 22.91 -39.30
C ALA A 756 14.84 24.44 -39.32
N LYS A 757 14.85 25.03 -38.13
CA LYS A 757 15.06 26.46 -37.91
C LYS A 757 16.19 26.69 -36.91
N VAL A 758 17.03 27.69 -37.17
CA VAL A 758 18.19 28.03 -36.33
C VAL A 758 17.84 29.20 -35.42
N TYR A 759 18.19 29.08 -34.15
CA TYR A 759 18.11 30.15 -33.15
C TYR A 759 19.50 30.40 -32.56
N TYR A 760 19.92 31.66 -32.50
CA TYR A 760 21.18 32.06 -31.89
C TYR A 760 20.99 32.43 -30.42
N VAL A 761 21.78 31.85 -29.52
CA VAL A 761 21.69 32.12 -28.08
C VAL A 761 22.73 33.17 -27.70
N TYR A 762 22.29 34.21 -27.02
CA TYR A 762 23.18 35.24 -26.48
C TYR A 762 22.69 35.68 -25.11
N ALA A 763 23.60 36.26 -24.31
CA ALA A 763 23.26 36.75 -22.99
C ALA A 763 23.49 38.26 -22.86
N VAL A 764 22.77 38.87 -21.93
CA VAL A 764 23.01 40.23 -21.45
C VAL A 764 23.11 40.23 -19.94
N LYS A 765 23.93 41.12 -19.39
CA LYS A 765 24.02 41.34 -17.95
C LYS A 765 22.76 42.02 -17.43
N ALA A 766 22.20 41.49 -16.34
CA ALA A 766 21.14 42.12 -15.59
C ALA A 766 21.65 43.33 -14.80
N ASP A 767 20.75 44.28 -14.51
CA ASP A 767 21.02 45.25 -13.45
C ASP A 767 21.19 44.51 -12.11
N PRO A 768 22.19 44.88 -11.29
CA PRO A 768 22.43 44.18 -10.03
C PRO A 768 21.28 44.36 -9.05
N GLU A 769 20.97 43.30 -8.30
CA GLU A 769 20.05 43.40 -7.17
C GLU A 769 20.68 44.25 -6.06
N LYS A 770 20.14 45.46 -5.84
CA LYS A 770 20.74 46.48 -4.95
C LYS A 770 20.36 46.33 -3.47
N SER A 771 19.40 45.46 -3.16
CA SER A 771 18.86 45.34 -1.81
C SER A 771 19.74 44.44 -0.94
N SER A 772 19.96 44.84 0.31
CA SER A 772 20.75 44.11 1.30
C SER A 772 19.94 43.80 2.56
N ALA A 773 18.66 43.46 2.38
CA ALA A 773 17.75 43.20 3.51
C ALA A 773 17.84 41.74 3.99
N LEU A 774 17.83 41.54 5.30
CA LEU A 774 17.48 40.28 5.94
C LEU A 774 15.96 40.29 6.14
N THR A 775 15.23 39.37 5.53
CA THR A 775 13.76 39.36 5.56
C THR A 775 13.21 38.47 6.67
N SER A 776 13.92 37.40 7.02
CA SER A 776 13.57 36.55 8.15
C SER A 776 14.78 35.81 8.71
N ILE A 777 14.70 35.46 9.99
CA ILE A 777 15.64 34.57 10.66
C ILE A 777 14.91 33.81 11.79
N LYS A 778 15.18 32.52 11.91
CA LYS A 778 14.65 31.63 12.96
C LYS A 778 15.56 30.41 13.13
N SER A 779 15.41 29.66 14.22
CA SER A 779 15.90 28.29 14.28
C SER A 779 14.75 27.34 13.96
N VAL A 780 14.97 26.42 13.02
CA VAL A 780 13.98 25.39 12.62
C VAL A 780 14.45 24.02 13.06
N VAL A 781 15.75 23.76 12.91
CA VAL A 781 16.37 22.46 13.22
C VAL A 781 16.47 22.22 14.73
N ASP A 782 16.64 23.27 15.54
CA ASP A 782 16.69 23.18 17.00
C ASP A 782 15.58 24.02 17.64
N THR A 783 14.53 23.36 18.11
CA THR A 783 13.34 24.03 18.66
C THR A 783 13.56 24.70 20.01
N ASN A 784 14.67 24.41 20.69
CA ASN A 784 15.00 25.04 21.97
C ASN A 784 15.69 26.39 21.78
N VAL A 785 16.22 26.65 20.57
CA VAL A 785 16.84 27.92 20.21
C VAL A 785 15.81 28.80 19.48
N THR A 786 15.81 30.09 19.79
CA THR A 786 15.02 31.06 19.03
C THR A 786 15.94 32.12 18.44
N ALA A 787 15.66 32.54 17.21
CA ALA A 787 16.27 33.70 16.60
C ALA A 787 15.16 34.61 16.09
N LYS A 788 15.28 35.91 16.37
CA LYS A 788 14.27 36.89 15.97
C LYS A 788 14.94 38.12 15.38
N LEU A 789 14.43 38.57 14.24
CA LEU A 789 14.71 39.88 13.66
C LEU A 789 13.67 40.88 14.15
N SER A 790 14.10 41.93 14.84
CA SER A 790 13.22 43.01 15.32
C SER A 790 13.96 44.34 15.33
N GLY A 791 13.42 45.34 14.61
CA GLY A 791 14.03 46.68 14.54
C GLY A 791 15.45 46.69 13.95
N GLY A 792 15.74 45.82 12.98
CA GLY A 792 17.08 45.69 12.37
C GLY A 792 18.12 44.98 13.25
N LYS A 793 17.72 44.45 14.41
CA LYS A 793 18.57 43.71 15.34
C LYS A 793 18.21 42.23 15.34
N ILE A 794 19.22 41.36 15.39
CA ILE A 794 19.07 39.92 15.56
C ILE A 794 19.24 39.61 17.05
N THR A 795 18.25 38.93 17.63
CA THR A 795 18.34 38.38 18.97
C THR A 795 18.21 36.87 18.92
N ILE A 796 19.28 36.20 19.31
CA ILE A 796 19.34 34.75 19.48
C ILE A 796 19.16 34.48 20.97
N THR A 797 18.23 33.60 21.32
CA THR A 797 18.05 33.15 22.71
C THR A 797 18.27 31.64 22.76
N VAL A 798 19.23 31.22 23.58
CA VAL A 798 19.53 29.82 23.84
C VAL A 798 19.13 29.44 25.27
N PRO A 799 18.85 28.16 25.56
CA PRO A 799 18.69 27.67 26.92
C PRO A 799 19.96 27.87 27.77
N ALA A 800 19.83 27.85 29.10
CA ALA A 800 20.98 27.99 30.00
C ALA A 800 22.04 26.89 29.81
N SER A 801 21.59 25.67 29.51
CA SER A 801 22.44 24.50 29.27
C SER A 801 23.21 24.54 27.95
N TYR A 802 22.91 25.49 27.06
CA TYR A 802 23.62 25.66 25.78
C TYR A 802 24.82 26.62 25.89
N ALA A 803 24.98 27.29 27.04
CA ALA A 803 26.07 28.22 27.26
C ALA A 803 27.24 27.51 27.95
N LEU A 804 28.41 27.48 27.29
CA LEU A 804 29.67 27.05 27.91
C LEU A 804 30.08 28.01 29.02
N ALA A 805 30.67 27.48 30.08
CA ALA A 805 31.19 28.31 31.16
C ALA A 805 32.44 29.08 30.72
N ASP A 806 32.76 30.14 31.48
CA ASP A 806 33.98 30.90 31.28
C ASP A 806 35.22 30.00 31.42
N GLY A 807 36.15 30.13 30.47
CA GLY A 807 37.37 29.34 30.42
C GLY A 807 37.26 27.90 29.88
N ASP A 808 36.05 27.38 29.63
CA ASP A 808 35.87 26.06 29.01
C ASP A 808 36.19 26.12 27.50
N SER A 809 36.93 25.14 26.98
CA SER A 809 37.22 25.06 25.54
C SER A 809 36.14 24.28 24.79
N TYR A 810 35.69 24.82 23.66
CA TYR A 810 34.78 24.09 22.79
C TYR A 810 35.46 22.83 22.21
N SER A 811 34.67 21.77 22.03
CA SER A 811 35.14 20.52 21.44
C SER A 811 33.99 19.91 20.65
N SER A 812 34.22 19.68 19.35
CA SER A 812 33.22 19.15 18.43
C SER A 812 32.72 17.75 18.82
N THR A 813 33.43 17.03 19.69
CA THR A 813 33.05 15.68 20.14
C THR A 813 32.20 15.71 21.41
N THR A 814 32.53 16.59 22.35
CA THR A 814 31.89 16.63 23.69
C THR A 814 30.79 17.68 23.79
N HIS A 815 30.80 18.68 22.91
CA HIS A 815 29.89 19.82 22.92
C HIS A 815 29.01 19.91 21.66
N ALA A 816 28.92 18.85 20.85
CA ALA A 816 28.08 18.86 19.65
C ALA A 816 26.60 19.18 19.94
N ASN A 817 26.10 18.74 21.11
CA ASN A 817 24.71 18.89 21.54
C ASN A 817 24.29 20.32 21.91
N ILE A 818 25.25 21.24 22.13
CA ILE A 818 24.96 22.65 22.43
C ILE A 818 25.11 23.55 21.19
N THR A 819 25.50 23.00 20.05
CA THR A 819 25.57 23.74 18.79
C THR A 819 24.21 23.84 18.10
N PHE A 820 24.01 24.92 17.35
CA PHE A 820 22.78 25.16 16.58
C PHE A 820 23.08 25.85 15.24
N THR A 821 22.12 25.80 14.33
CA THR A 821 22.11 26.49 13.03
C THR A 821 20.87 27.37 12.91
N LEU A 822 20.88 28.27 11.93
CA LEU A 822 19.77 29.19 11.67
C LEU A 822 19.28 29.09 10.22
N ASN A 823 17.96 29.21 10.10
CA ASN A 823 17.26 29.39 8.84
C ASN A 823 17.02 30.89 8.63
N PHE A 824 17.50 31.45 7.53
CA PHE A 824 17.29 32.86 7.20
C PHE A 824 17.04 33.07 5.72
N ALA A 825 16.25 34.10 5.42
CA ALA A 825 15.97 34.56 4.08
C ALA A 825 16.41 36.02 3.94
N MET A 826 16.91 36.36 2.75
CA MET A 826 17.46 37.68 2.44
C MET A 826 16.85 38.22 1.14
N SER A 827 17.21 39.45 0.81
CA SER A 827 17.02 40.00 -0.54
C SER A 827 17.62 39.07 -1.60
N LYS A 828 16.99 39.06 -2.77
CA LYS A 828 17.40 38.26 -3.93
C LYS A 828 18.89 38.48 -4.23
N LEU A 829 19.63 37.39 -4.42
CA LEU A 829 21.08 37.35 -4.69
C LEU A 829 21.99 38.04 -3.65
N ALA A 830 21.47 38.44 -2.48
CA ALA A 830 22.30 38.96 -1.40
C ALA A 830 23.09 37.84 -0.71
N SER A 831 24.23 38.22 -0.13
CA SER A 831 25.08 37.33 0.68
C SER A 831 25.14 37.81 2.12
N MET A 832 25.44 36.91 3.08
CA MET A 832 25.62 37.27 4.48
C MET A 832 27.00 36.85 4.97
N THR A 833 27.69 37.75 5.66
CA THR A 833 28.96 37.48 6.34
C THR A 833 28.95 38.00 7.77
N ASP A 834 29.90 37.60 8.59
CA ASP A 834 30.18 38.29 9.85
C ASP A 834 31.02 39.57 9.65
N SER A 835 31.04 40.48 10.62
CA SER A 835 31.80 41.74 10.61
C SER A 835 33.12 41.70 11.37
N THR A 836 33.77 40.56 11.45
CA THR A 836 35.02 40.37 12.19
C THR A 836 36.17 41.17 11.54
N ALA A 837 37.17 41.61 12.33
CA ALA A 837 38.29 42.44 11.87
C ALA A 837 39.28 41.74 10.89
N GLY A 838 39.02 40.48 10.52
CA GLY A 838 39.80 39.66 9.58
C GLY A 838 39.04 39.36 8.28
N THR A 839 39.29 38.20 7.66
CA THR A 839 38.52 37.74 6.49
C THR A 839 37.09 37.40 6.92
N PRO A 840 36.05 38.07 6.37
CA PRO A 840 34.67 37.82 6.74
C PRO A 840 34.27 36.35 6.50
N VAL A 841 33.69 35.71 7.51
CA VAL A 841 33.18 34.35 7.39
C VAL A 841 31.81 34.39 6.71
N ALA A 842 31.63 33.59 5.65
CA ALA A 842 30.35 33.44 4.97
C ALA A 842 29.37 32.64 5.84
N LEU A 843 28.15 33.17 5.99
CA LEU A 843 27.10 32.55 6.78
C LEU A 843 26.15 31.79 5.84
N LEU A 844 26.00 30.49 6.09
CA LEU A 844 25.14 29.60 5.35
C LEU A 844 23.85 29.33 6.13
N SER A 845 22.72 29.44 5.43
CA SER A 845 21.44 29.05 6.01
C SER A 845 21.25 27.55 5.92
N ASP A 846 20.75 26.93 6.98
CA ASP A 846 20.36 25.52 6.97
C ASP A 846 19.12 25.23 6.09
N ASN A 847 18.43 26.27 5.60
CA ASN A 847 17.19 26.18 4.84
C ASN A 847 16.12 25.28 5.50
N GLY A 848 16.20 25.05 6.82
CA GLY A 848 15.32 24.17 7.58
C GLY A 848 15.54 22.67 7.36
N LYS A 849 16.69 22.26 6.82
CA LYS A 849 17.02 20.86 6.53
C LYS A 849 17.70 20.17 7.72
N THR A 850 19.01 20.31 7.85
CA THR A 850 19.82 19.68 8.92
C THR A 850 20.83 20.67 9.51
N LYS A 851 21.45 20.33 10.65
CA LYS A 851 22.53 21.14 11.23
C LYS A 851 23.80 21.16 10.37
N ASP A 852 23.93 20.27 9.38
CA ASP A 852 25.11 20.19 8.50
C ASP A 852 25.01 21.13 7.29
N ASP A 853 23.80 21.56 6.93
CA ASP A 853 23.56 22.48 5.81
C ASP A 853 23.84 23.96 6.14
N GLY A 854 23.93 24.30 7.43
CA GLY A 854 24.06 25.69 7.91
C GLY A 854 25.32 25.94 8.72
N THR A 855 25.64 27.22 8.94
CA THR A 855 26.76 27.60 9.83
C THR A 855 26.44 27.23 11.28
N LYS A 856 27.28 26.37 11.87
CA LYS A 856 27.15 25.92 13.27
C LYS A 856 27.69 26.95 14.25
N LEU A 857 26.88 27.28 15.25
CA LEU A 857 27.13 28.30 16.27
C LEU A 857 26.97 27.70 17.67
N TYR A 858 27.65 28.27 18.67
CA TYR A 858 27.41 28.00 20.09
C TYR A 858 27.63 29.27 20.93
N VAL A 859 27.30 29.18 22.22
CA VAL A 859 27.38 30.30 23.17
C VAL A 859 28.39 29.99 24.26
N GLN A 860 29.21 30.98 24.62
CA GLN A 860 30.14 30.92 25.75
C GLN A 860 29.90 32.10 26.68
N LEU A 861 30.00 31.89 28.00
CA LEU A 861 29.92 32.94 29.01
C LEU A 861 31.31 33.50 29.29
N GLU A 862 31.38 34.82 29.46
CA GLU A 862 32.55 35.53 29.99
C GLU A 862 32.60 35.47 31.51
N ALA A 863 33.73 35.87 32.11
CA ALA A 863 33.92 35.96 33.55
C ALA A 863 32.85 36.81 34.29
N ASP A 864 32.27 37.81 33.61
CA ASP A 864 31.20 38.66 34.16
C ASP A 864 29.78 38.11 33.91
N GLY A 865 29.66 36.92 33.30
CA GLY A 865 28.41 36.27 32.94
C GLY A 865 27.80 36.74 31.61
N THR A 866 28.47 37.61 30.86
CA THR A 866 28.01 38.06 29.55
C THR A 866 28.11 36.93 28.53
N PRO A 867 27.02 36.58 27.80
CA PRO A 867 27.10 35.58 26.75
C PRO A 867 27.69 36.14 25.45
N LYS A 868 28.61 35.38 24.85
CA LYS A 868 29.18 35.59 23.52
C LYS A 868 28.80 34.46 22.58
N LEU A 869 28.70 34.76 21.30
CA LEU A 869 28.39 33.81 20.25
C LEU A 869 29.68 33.45 19.51
N HIS A 870 29.89 32.18 19.21
CA HIS A 870 31.10 31.67 18.56
C HIS A 870 30.76 30.77 17.38
N PHE A 871 31.68 30.68 16.43
CA PHE A 871 31.66 29.71 15.35
C PHE A 871 32.19 28.35 15.81
N ALA A 872 31.41 27.29 15.62
CA ALA A 872 31.83 25.94 16.00
C ALA A 872 32.97 25.37 15.15
N ALA A 873 33.25 25.97 13.99
CA ALA A 873 34.27 25.50 13.06
C ALA A 873 35.70 25.80 13.54
N ASP A 874 35.90 26.96 14.15
CA ASP A 874 37.22 27.51 14.50
C ASP A 874 37.28 28.20 15.87
N ASP A 875 36.21 28.12 16.67
CA ASP A 875 36.08 28.77 18.01
C ASP A 875 36.12 30.31 17.93
N ALA A 876 36.04 30.90 16.73
CA ALA A 876 36.12 32.35 16.58
C ALA A 876 34.87 33.03 17.15
N GLU A 877 35.08 34.05 18.02
CA GLU A 877 34.00 34.89 18.53
C GLU A 877 33.36 35.69 17.39
N VAL A 878 32.03 35.67 17.35
CA VAL A 878 31.21 36.53 16.50
C VAL A 878 31.25 37.95 17.06
N THR A 879 32.17 38.76 16.56
CA THR A 879 32.35 40.15 17.01
C THR A 879 31.61 41.12 16.08
N GLY A 880 30.47 41.63 16.55
CA GLY A 880 29.76 42.76 15.94
C GLY A 880 28.45 42.42 15.23
N ASN A 881 28.37 42.73 13.94
CA ASN A 881 27.16 42.66 13.13
C ASN A 881 27.28 41.56 12.07
N TRP A 882 26.18 40.88 11.79
CA TRP A 882 26.08 40.19 10.51
C TRP A 882 25.77 41.19 9.42
N VAL A 883 26.47 41.07 8.30
CA VAL A 883 26.41 42.00 7.19
C VAL A 883 25.74 41.29 6.03
N VAL A 884 24.55 41.76 5.67
CA VAL A 884 23.95 41.37 4.40
C VAL A 884 24.45 42.35 3.35
N THR A 885 24.94 41.85 2.22
CA THR A 885 25.52 42.63 1.14
C THR A 885 24.76 42.33 -0.15
N SER A 886 24.42 43.40 -0.88
CA SER A 886 23.76 43.32 -2.19
C SER A 886 24.62 42.56 -3.20
N GLU A 887 24.01 42.10 -4.29
CA GLU A 887 24.68 41.23 -5.28
C GLU A 887 25.98 41.85 -5.83
N ASP A 888 25.98 43.16 -6.09
CA ASP A 888 27.11 43.93 -6.62
C ASP A 888 28.13 44.38 -5.56
N GLY A 889 27.88 44.11 -4.28
CA GLY A 889 28.70 44.60 -3.19
C GLY A 889 28.54 46.10 -2.87
N ALA A 890 27.68 46.83 -3.59
CA ALA A 890 27.59 48.28 -3.45
C ALA A 890 26.82 48.73 -2.19
N ASN A 891 25.86 47.92 -1.73
CA ASN A 891 25.06 48.22 -0.55
C ASN A 891 25.20 47.10 0.47
N SER A 892 25.47 47.47 1.72
CA SER A 892 25.48 46.53 2.84
C SER A 892 24.65 47.05 3.99
N THR A 893 23.85 46.17 4.60
CA THR A 893 23.10 46.46 5.82
C THR A 893 23.68 45.63 6.95
N LYS A 894 24.01 46.30 8.06
CA LYS A 894 24.55 45.67 9.26
C LYS A 894 23.42 45.34 10.22
N TYR A 895 23.38 44.10 10.69
CA TYR A 895 22.44 43.59 11.67
C TYR A 895 23.19 43.28 12.95
N PRO A 896 23.08 44.12 13.99
CA PRO A 896 23.69 43.84 15.27
C PRO A 896 23.16 42.51 15.81
N VAL A 897 24.09 41.61 16.15
CA VAL A 897 23.75 40.32 16.74
C VAL A 897 23.84 40.45 18.26
N SER A 898 22.79 39.97 18.93
CA SER A 898 22.78 39.84 20.37
C SER A 898 22.41 38.41 20.72
N VAL A 899 23.15 37.82 21.62
CA VAL A 899 22.81 36.53 22.20
C VAL A 899 22.29 36.76 23.62
N LYS A 900 21.28 35.97 23.98
CA LYS A 900 20.72 35.90 25.33
C LYS A 900 20.73 34.45 25.76
N VAL A 901 21.13 34.25 27.01
CA VAL A 901 20.91 32.97 27.68
C VAL A 901 19.61 33.13 28.46
N ALA A 902 18.63 32.29 28.16
CA ALA A 902 17.39 32.26 28.91
C ALA A 902 17.68 31.90 30.37
N PRO A 903 16.92 32.42 31.34
CA PRO A 903 16.99 31.91 32.71
C PRO A 903 16.82 30.39 32.69
N ALA A 904 17.65 29.68 33.45
CA ALA A 904 17.59 28.23 33.50
C ALA A 904 16.19 27.78 33.94
N GLU A 905 15.64 26.79 33.26
CA GLU A 905 14.37 26.20 33.64
C GLU A 905 14.57 25.46 34.97
N THR A 906 13.95 25.97 36.03
CA THR A 906 14.08 25.44 37.41
C THR A 906 13.13 24.27 37.69
N GLY A 907 12.21 24.00 36.76
CA GLY A 907 11.27 22.89 36.83
C GLY A 907 11.99 21.55 36.76
N ALA A 908 11.68 20.68 37.70
CA ALA A 908 12.17 19.30 37.76
C ALA A 908 11.01 18.32 37.97
N THR A 909 9.83 18.64 37.44
CA THR A 909 8.61 17.82 37.62
C THR A 909 8.33 16.95 36.41
N ILE A 910 7.72 15.80 36.66
CA ILE A 910 7.11 15.00 35.60
C ILE A 910 5.71 15.56 35.34
N LYS A 911 5.43 15.94 34.09
CA LYS A 911 4.11 16.42 33.65
C LYS A 911 3.19 15.29 33.28
N SER A 912 3.72 14.27 32.63
CA SER A 912 2.99 13.03 32.37
C SER A 912 3.94 11.86 32.23
N LEU A 913 3.46 10.69 32.62
CA LEU A 913 4.11 9.41 32.34
C LEU A 913 3.03 8.47 31.80
N LYS A 914 3.32 7.84 30.66
CA LYS A 914 2.44 6.85 30.04
C LYS A 914 3.20 5.59 29.66
N VAL A 915 2.43 4.51 29.58
CA VAL A 915 2.84 3.23 29.03
C VAL A 915 1.71 2.76 28.12
N GLY A 916 1.96 2.79 26.80
CA GLY A 916 0.90 2.61 25.80
C GLY A 916 -0.25 3.58 26.06
N ASN A 917 -1.44 3.03 26.28
CA ASN A 917 -2.66 3.80 26.59
C ASN A 917 -2.83 4.13 28.09
N SER A 918 -2.01 3.55 28.97
CA SER A 918 -2.15 3.72 30.42
C SER A 918 -1.42 4.97 30.87
N SER A 919 -2.15 5.92 31.47
CA SER A 919 -1.58 7.15 32.02
C SER A 919 -1.37 7.00 33.52
N ALA A 920 -0.18 7.33 34.01
CA ALA A 920 0.12 7.31 35.43
C ALA A 920 -0.51 8.51 36.15
N SER A 921 -0.87 8.30 37.42
CA SER A 921 -1.23 9.37 38.34
C SER A 921 0.00 9.79 39.15
N ILE A 922 0.21 11.09 39.31
CA ILE A 922 1.38 11.64 40.00
C ILE A 922 0.90 12.27 41.31
N SER A 923 1.38 11.74 42.44
CA SER A 923 1.01 12.19 43.78
C SER A 923 2.26 12.42 44.62
N GLY A 924 2.74 13.67 44.66
CA GLY A 924 4.00 14.02 45.31
C GLY A 924 5.19 13.31 44.65
N SER A 925 6.01 12.64 45.47
CA SER A 925 7.17 11.86 45.01
C SER A 925 6.82 10.43 44.57
N THR A 926 5.53 10.05 44.56
CA THR A 926 5.10 8.73 44.10
C THR A 926 4.31 8.87 42.80
N ILE A 927 4.70 8.10 41.78
CA ILE A 927 3.96 7.97 40.53
C ILE A 927 3.26 6.61 40.58
N ASN A 928 1.94 6.61 40.64
CA ASN A 928 1.16 5.38 40.62
C ASN A 928 0.70 5.12 39.20
N LEU A 929 1.33 4.14 38.57
CA LEU A 929 0.94 3.65 37.26
C LEU A 929 0.10 2.38 37.47
N SER A 930 -1.20 2.52 37.26
CA SER A 930 -2.08 1.36 37.18
C SER A 930 -1.96 0.77 35.79
N LEU A 931 -1.25 -0.33 35.68
CA LEU A 931 -1.22 -1.10 34.45
C LEU A 931 -2.36 -2.12 34.47
N PRO A 932 -2.93 -2.40 33.31
CA PRO A 932 -3.91 -3.46 33.22
C PRO A 932 -3.28 -4.82 33.62
N PHE A 933 -4.06 -5.70 34.25
CA PHE A 933 -3.57 -7.00 34.72
C PHE A 933 -2.92 -7.81 33.59
N GLY A 934 -1.81 -8.49 33.87
CA GLY A 934 -1.10 -9.28 32.87
C GLY A 934 -0.19 -8.52 31.90
N THR A 935 0.05 -7.22 32.13
CA THR A 935 1.02 -6.46 31.34
C THR A 935 2.45 -6.97 31.60
N ALA A 936 3.20 -7.31 30.55
CA ALA A 936 4.61 -7.62 30.65
C ALA A 936 5.38 -6.39 31.15
N LEU A 937 6.00 -6.51 32.32
CA LEU A 937 6.66 -5.39 32.99
C LEU A 937 8.12 -5.19 32.54
N ASN A 938 8.68 -6.11 31.76
CA ASN A 938 10.04 -6.03 31.20
C ASN A 938 10.15 -6.89 29.93
N PRO A 939 10.57 -6.36 28.76
CA PRO A 939 10.89 -4.95 28.48
C PRO A 939 9.63 -4.08 28.25
N ILE A 940 9.66 -2.82 28.70
CA ILE A 940 8.58 -1.86 28.46
C ILE A 940 9.09 -0.46 28.08
N LYS A 941 8.41 0.23 27.17
CA LYS A 941 8.71 1.63 26.81
C LYS A 941 7.92 2.59 27.68
N LEU A 942 8.60 3.60 28.22
CA LEU A 942 7.97 4.68 28.96
C LEU A 942 7.89 5.91 28.07
N ASP A 943 6.74 6.59 28.07
CA ASP A 943 6.57 7.92 27.49
C ASP A 943 6.51 8.93 28.64
N ILE A 944 7.63 9.60 28.89
CA ILE A 944 7.78 10.57 29.97
C ILE A 944 7.86 11.97 29.38
N THR A 945 6.93 12.83 29.78
CA THR A 945 7.03 14.28 29.58
C THR A 945 7.41 14.93 30.90
N ALA A 946 8.56 15.59 30.96
CA ALA A 946 9.02 16.37 32.12
C ALA A 946 8.87 17.87 31.86
N ASP A 947 9.21 18.68 32.87
CA ASP A 947 9.43 20.11 32.69
C ASP A 947 10.43 20.38 31.56
N LYS A 948 10.24 21.50 30.87
CA LYS A 948 11.08 21.94 29.76
C LYS A 948 12.56 21.95 30.18
N MET A 949 13.43 21.40 29.32
CA MET A 949 14.89 21.25 29.55
C MET A 949 15.32 20.36 30.73
N ALA A 950 14.40 19.76 31.48
CA ALA A 950 14.77 18.87 32.58
C ALA A 950 15.41 17.57 32.07
N LYS A 951 16.50 17.14 32.72
CA LYS A 951 17.14 15.85 32.46
C LYS A 951 16.41 14.76 33.21
N VAL A 952 16.03 13.70 32.52
CA VAL A 952 15.34 12.55 33.11
C VAL A 952 16.31 11.36 33.13
N PHE A 953 16.41 10.71 34.28
CA PHE A 953 17.18 9.49 34.48
C PHE A 953 16.26 8.40 35.06
N ILE A 954 16.43 7.18 34.59
CA ILE A 954 15.74 5.99 35.10
C ILE A 954 16.80 5.08 35.71
N ASN A 955 16.66 4.79 37.00
CA ASN A 955 17.61 4.00 37.78
C ASN A 955 19.08 4.47 37.60
N GLY A 956 19.27 5.80 37.53
CA GLY A 956 20.58 6.44 37.35
C GLY A 956 21.06 6.58 35.90
N ASN A 957 20.38 5.99 34.91
CA ASN A 957 20.76 6.07 33.49
C ASN A 957 19.93 7.11 32.73
N PRO A 958 20.49 7.84 31.75
CA PRO A 958 19.74 8.81 30.96
C PRO A 958 18.54 8.18 30.25
N TYR A 959 17.36 8.77 30.41
CA TYR A 959 16.14 8.35 29.74
C TYR A 959 16.25 8.63 28.23
N LYS A 960 15.84 7.63 27.44
CA LYS A 960 15.53 7.75 26.02
C LYS A 960 14.17 7.11 25.77
N ALA A 961 13.30 7.79 25.03
CA ALA A 961 11.96 7.28 24.70
C ALA A 961 11.99 5.98 23.88
N THR A 962 13.10 5.71 23.19
CA THR A 962 13.28 4.49 22.38
C THR A 962 13.80 3.29 23.18
N ASN A 963 14.31 3.48 24.39
CA ASN A 963 14.86 2.40 25.22
C ASN A 963 13.75 1.58 25.90
N ASN A 964 14.08 0.33 26.23
CA ASN A 964 13.27 -0.56 27.06
C ASN A 964 13.66 -0.46 28.54
N TYR A 965 12.68 -0.59 29.44
CA TYR A 965 12.82 -0.52 30.89
C TYR A 965 12.12 -1.69 31.58
N SER A 966 12.43 -1.93 32.85
CA SER A 966 11.79 -2.95 33.69
C SER A 966 10.99 -2.31 34.82
N LEU A 967 9.74 -2.71 34.99
CA LEU A 967 8.80 -2.29 36.03
C LEU A 967 8.51 -3.42 37.04
N ASN A 968 9.31 -4.50 37.03
CA ASN A 968 9.19 -5.62 37.97
C ASN A 968 9.44 -5.22 39.44
N SER A 969 9.98 -4.02 39.66
CA SER A 969 10.18 -3.42 40.98
C SER A 969 9.97 -1.91 40.88
N ASP A 970 9.83 -1.24 42.03
CA ASP A 970 9.72 0.21 42.09
C ASP A 970 10.87 0.87 41.32
N VAL A 971 10.54 1.67 40.30
CA VAL A 971 11.53 2.35 39.46
C VAL A 971 11.82 3.72 40.02
N THR A 972 13.11 4.06 40.14
CA THR A 972 13.53 5.39 40.54
C THR A 972 13.66 6.26 39.30
N ILE A 973 12.80 7.28 39.19
CA ILE A 973 12.90 8.29 38.14
C ILE A 973 13.44 9.57 38.76
N THR A 974 14.63 9.96 38.36
CA THR A 974 15.26 11.20 38.81
C THR A 974 15.07 12.24 37.72
N VAL A 975 14.39 13.34 38.06
CA VAL A 975 14.27 14.50 37.18
C VAL A 975 15.08 15.63 37.79
N THR A 976 16.03 16.12 37.02
CA THR A 976 16.91 17.21 37.42
C THR A 976 16.63 18.41 36.53
N SER A 977 16.39 19.57 37.13
CA SER A 977 16.19 20.84 36.42
C SER A 977 17.39 21.16 35.53
N GLU A 978 17.20 22.05 34.57
CA GLU A 978 18.27 22.42 33.63
C GLU A 978 19.54 22.91 34.35
N ASP A 979 19.38 23.70 35.42
CA ASP A 979 20.48 24.23 36.23
C ASP A 979 21.11 23.22 37.20
N GLY A 980 20.58 22.01 37.30
CA GLY A 980 21.05 20.98 38.22
C GLY A 980 20.70 21.21 39.69
N LYS A 981 20.07 22.32 40.06
CA LYS A 981 19.84 22.69 41.48
C LYS A 981 18.64 22.00 42.10
N THR A 982 17.59 21.78 41.31
CA THR A 982 16.39 21.07 41.76
C THR A 982 16.44 19.66 41.21
N THR A 983 16.41 18.69 42.10
CA THR A 983 16.27 17.28 41.71
C THR A 983 15.09 16.70 42.47
N ASN A 984 14.10 16.22 41.72
CA ASN A 984 13.01 15.45 42.27
C ASN A 984 13.24 13.99 41.94
N VAL A 985 13.17 13.16 42.98
CA VAL A 985 13.21 11.71 42.84
C VAL A 985 11.79 11.20 43.00
N TYR A 986 11.32 10.51 41.97
CA TYR A 986 10.04 9.85 41.95
C TYR A 986 10.23 8.34 42.12
N THR A 987 9.40 7.73 42.93
CA THR A 987 9.22 6.29 42.94
C THR A 987 8.02 5.97 42.04
N LEU A 988 8.29 5.40 40.87
CA LEU A 988 7.26 4.83 40.02
C LEU A 988 6.86 3.48 40.62
N LYS A 989 5.65 3.47 41.17
CA LYS A 989 4.97 2.29 41.67
C LYS A 989 4.01 1.80 40.60
N THR A 990 4.23 0.57 40.20
CA THR A 990 3.38 -0.09 39.21
C THR A 990 2.44 -1.01 39.96
N THR A 991 1.14 -0.77 39.85
CA THR A 991 0.11 -1.71 40.31
C THR A 991 -0.54 -2.34 39.09
N LEU A 992 -0.60 -3.65 39.06
CA LEU A 992 -1.44 -4.34 38.09
C LEU A 992 -2.89 -4.28 38.55
N GLY A 993 -3.84 -4.26 37.62
CA GLY A 993 -5.25 -4.47 37.94
C GLY A 993 -5.43 -5.78 38.71
N GLU A 994 -6.44 -5.88 39.58
CA GLU A 994 -6.63 -7.07 40.42
C GLU A 994 -7.01 -8.32 39.62
N ARG A 995 -7.60 -8.13 38.44
CA ARG A 995 -8.04 -9.18 37.54
C ARG A 995 -8.10 -8.62 36.13
N PHE A 996 -8.25 -9.51 35.16
CA PHE A 996 -8.54 -9.10 33.80
C PHE A 996 -9.95 -8.49 33.70
N THR A 997 -10.05 -7.37 32.99
CA THR A 997 -11.27 -6.58 32.80
C THR A 997 -12.40 -7.35 32.11
N ASP A 998 -12.05 -8.39 31.35
CA ASP A 998 -12.96 -9.28 30.64
C ASP A 998 -13.21 -10.62 31.36
N VAL A 999 -12.77 -10.74 32.62
CA VAL A 999 -13.05 -11.90 33.49
C VAL A 999 -13.95 -11.44 34.66
N PRO A 1000 -15.29 -11.56 34.52
CA PRO A 1000 -16.22 -11.21 35.59
C PRO A 1000 -16.01 -12.07 36.84
N ALA A 1001 -16.08 -11.47 38.04
CA ALA A 1001 -15.84 -12.17 39.31
C ALA A 1001 -16.76 -13.37 39.56
N ASN A 1002 -17.97 -13.36 38.98
CA ASN A 1002 -18.95 -14.43 39.08
C ASN A 1002 -18.91 -15.42 37.90
N ALA A 1003 -17.98 -15.25 36.95
CA ALA A 1003 -17.83 -16.19 35.85
C ALA A 1003 -17.25 -17.52 36.36
N TRP A 1004 -17.77 -18.63 35.84
CA TRP A 1004 -17.41 -19.97 36.32
C TRP A 1004 -15.90 -20.27 36.19
N PHE A 1005 -15.20 -19.63 35.25
CA PHE A 1005 -13.76 -19.80 35.04
C PHE A 1005 -12.89 -18.81 35.83
N ALA A 1006 -13.46 -17.80 36.50
CA ALA A 1006 -12.69 -16.71 37.11
C ALA A 1006 -11.66 -17.21 38.13
N GLU A 1007 -12.05 -18.10 39.05
CA GLU A 1007 -11.15 -18.66 40.06
C GLU A 1007 -10.01 -19.49 39.45
N TYR A 1008 -10.24 -20.15 38.31
CA TYR A 1008 -9.23 -20.95 37.63
C TYR A 1008 -8.23 -20.08 36.88
N VAL A 1009 -8.70 -19.01 36.25
CA VAL A 1009 -7.84 -18.01 35.62
C VAL A 1009 -6.96 -17.34 36.67
N GLU A 1010 -7.53 -16.90 37.79
CA GLU A 1010 -6.77 -16.31 38.90
C GLU A 1010 -5.69 -17.27 39.42
N LYS A 1011 -6.03 -18.55 39.70
CA LYS A 1011 -5.04 -19.56 40.12
C LYS A 1011 -3.94 -19.83 39.10
N ALA A 1012 -4.27 -19.83 37.81
CA ALA A 1012 -3.28 -20.07 36.76
C ALA A 1012 -2.33 -18.87 36.59
N VAL A 1013 -2.80 -17.64 36.83
CA VAL A 1013 -1.95 -16.45 36.89
C VAL A 1013 -1.08 -16.45 38.14
N ASP A 1014 -1.65 -16.78 39.31
CA ASP A 1014 -0.91 -16.87 40.58
C ASP A 1014 0.20 -17.92 40.51
N ALA A 1015 -0.02 -19.01 39.75
CA ALA A 1015 0.99 -20.02 39.48
C ALA A 1015 2.04 -19.61 38.43
N GLY A 1016 1.95 -18.40 37.87
CA GLY A 1016 2.86 -17.87 36.83
C GLY A 1016 2.71 -18.57 35.47
N ILE A 1017 1.65 -19.37 35.28
CA ILE A 1017 1.43 -20.17 34.08
C ILE A 1017 0.94 -19.28 32.95
N VAL A 1018 -0.01 -18.40 33.25
CA VAL A 1018 -0.58 -17.43 32.30
C VAL A 1018 -0.32 -16.00 32.72
N LEU A 1019 -0.04 -15.14 31.74
CA LEU A 1019 0.13 -13.70 31.95
C LEU A 1019 -0.97 -12.87 31.26
N GLY A 1020 -1.91 -13.48 30.51
CA GLY A 1020 -2.93 -12.75 29.73
C GLY A 1020 -2.38 -12.14 28.44
N GLN A 1021 -3.19 -11.31 27.75
CA GLN A 1021 -2.87 -10.76 26.41
C GLN A 1021 -2.23 -9.36 26.45
N GLY A 1022 -1.89 -8.85 27.63
CA GLY A 1022 -1.59 -7.43 27.84
C GLY A 1022 -2.86 -6.56 27.84
N ASN A 1023 -2.74 -5.27 28.17
CA ASN A 1023 -3.85 -4.31 28.24
C ASN A 1023 -5.04 -4.69 29.16
N GLY A 1024 -4.88 -5.71 30.01
CA GLY A 1024 -5.82 -6.02 31.08
C GLY A 1024 -6.89 -6.99 30.68
N THR A 1025 -6.70 -7.67 29.55
CA THR A 1025 -7.62 -8.67 29.05
C THR A 1025 -6.95 -10.03 29.10
N PHE A 1026 -7.64 -11.00 29.67
CA PHE A 1026 -7.25 -12.40 29.59
C PHE A 1026 -7.68 -13.01 28.26
N ASN A 1027 -8.82 -12.51 27.76
CA ASN A 1027 -9.61 -13.09 26.71
C ASN A 1027 -10.03 -14.53 27.05
N PRO A 1028 -10.81 -14.74 28.12
CA PRO A 1028 -11.17 -16.09 28.61
C PRO A 1028 -11.98 -16.91 27.61
N TYR A 1029 -12.68 -16.22 26.72
CA TYR A 1029 -13.45 -16.80 25.62
C TYR A 1029 -12.69 -16.75 24.29
N GLY A 1030 -11.50 -16.16 24.32
CA GLY A 1030 -10.56 -16.13 23.23
C GLY A 1030 -9.76 -17.41 23.14
N ASN A 1031 -8.99 -17.48 22.08
CA ASN A 1031 -8.32 -18.69 21.70
C ASN A 1031 -6.88 -18.67 22.16
N ILE A 1032 -6.51 -19.69 22.93
CA ILE A 1032 -5.11 -19.94 23.30
C ILE A 1032 -4.34 -20.42 22.06
N THR A 1033 -3.23 -19.77 21.74
CA THR A 1033 -2.36 -20.19 20.64
C THR A 1033 -1.46 -21.37 21.05
N ARG A 1034 -0.83 -22.04 20.10
CA ARG A 1034 0.11 -23.14 20.40
C ARG A 1034 1.37 -22.64 21.11
N GLU A 1035 1.78 -21.41 20.83
CA GLU A 1035 2.86 -20.72 21.51
C GLU A 1035 2.47 -20.40 22.95
N ASP A 1036 1.30 -19.82 23.19
CA ASP A 1036 0.79 -19.56 24.55
C ASP A 1036 0.68 -20.85 25.36
N PHE A 1037 0.18 -21.93 24.74
CA PHE A 1037 0.10 -23.22 25.39
C PHE A 1037 1.48 -23.83 25.68
N ALA A 1038 2.42 -23.73 24.74
CA ALA A 1038 3.80 -24.17 24.95
C ALA A 1038 4.46 -23.34 26.07
N MET A 1039 4.23 -22.03 26.09
CA MET A 1039 4.75 -21.14 27.14
C MET A 1039 4.12 -21.43 28.50
N MET A 1040 2.81 -21.61 28.55
CA MET A 1040 2.12 -22.06 29.76
C MET A 1040 2.67 -23.39 30.24
N THR A 1041 2.95 -24.33 29.34
CA THR A 1041 3.52 -25.64 29.70
C THR A 1041 4.94 -25.51 30.24
N VAL A 1042 5.81 -24.71 29.59
CA VAL A 1042 7.18 -24.46 30.04
C VAL A 1042 7.18 -23.76 31.41
N ARG A 1043 6.32 -22.75 31.61
CA ARG A 1043 6.14 -22.05 32.89
C ARG A 1043 5.57 -22.97 33.97
N MET A 1044 4.57 -23.78 33.63
CA MET A 1044 3.97 -24.78 34.52
C MET A 1044 4.98 -25.85 34.96
N LEU A 1045 5.93 -26.21 34.10
CA LEU A 1045 7.01 -27.14 34.44
C LEU A 1045 8.15 -26.50 35.24
N GLY A 1046 8.12 -25.17 35.45
CA GLY A 1046 9.13 -24.43 36.21
C GLY A 1046 10.53 -24.51 35.59
N VAL A 1047 10.62 -24.70 34.27
CA VAL A 1047 11.90 -24.82 33.59
C VAL A 1047 12.54 -23.44 33.50
N GLU A 1048 13.67 -23.23 34.18
CA GLU A 1048 14.45 -22.00 34.05
C GLU A 1048 15.02 -21.92 32.64
N VAL A 1049 14.61 -20.88 31.92
CA VAL A 1049 15.10 -20.57 30.59
C VAL A 1049 16.34 -19.69 30.77
N ASP A 1050 17.50 -20.16 30.30
CA ASP A 1050 18.74 -19.39 30.38
C ASP A 1050 18.66 -18.17 29.44
N GLU A 1051 18.50 -16.98 30.03
CA GLU A 1051 18.34 -15.70 29.33
C GLU A 1051 19.56 -15.30 28.49
N ASN A 1052 20.71 -15.95 28.71
CA ASN A 1052 21.94 -15.73 27.95
C ASN A 1052 22.28 -16.90 27.00
N ALA A 1053 21.40 -17.90 26.91
CA ALA A 1053 21.58 -19.00 25.98
C ALA A 1053 21.60 -18.44 24.56
N THR A 1054 22.76 -18.56 23.90
CA THR A 1054 22.89 -18.12 22.51
C THR A 1054 22.06 -19.05 21.65
N VAL A 1055 20.94 -18.55 21.16
CA VAL A 1055 20.03 -19.33 20.33
C VAL A 1055 20.61 -19.32 18.91
N PRO A 1056 20.91 -20.47 18.31
CA PRO A 1056 21.63 -20.52 17.02
C PRO A 1056 20.74 -20.14 15.82
N PHE A 1057 19.53 -19.65 16.08
CA PHE A 1057 18.49 -19.39 15.08
C PHE A 1057 18.44 -17.89 14.75
N LYS A 1058 18.53 -17.58 13.46
CA LYS A 1058 18.67 -16.20 12.94
C LYS A 1058 17.42 -15.34 13.17
N ASP A 1059 16.31 -16.01 13.47
CA ASP A 1059 14.95 -15.52 13.70
C ASP A 1059 14.53 -15.55 15.18
N GLU A 1060 15.48 -15.77 16.11
CA GLU A 1060 15.29 -15.68 17.57
C GLU A 1060 14.45 -14.47 17.99
N ALA A 1061 14.71 -13.30 17.39
CA ALA A 1061 14.02 -12.05 17.71
C ALA A 1061 12.54 -11.99 17.24
N SER A 1062 12.03 -13.00 16.53
CA SER A 1062 10.65 -13.11 16.05
C SER A 1062 9.77 -14.08 16.87
N VAL A 1063 10.33 -14.64 17.94
CA VAL A 1063 9.60 -15.39 18.99
C VAL A 1063 9.38 -14.41 20.15
N SER A 1064 8.14 -14.28 20.66
CA SER A 1064 7.75 -13.18 21.56
C SER A 1064 8.41 -13.23 22.93
#